data_AF-A0A096P511-F1
#
_entry.id   AF-A0A096P511-F1
#
_cell.length_a   1.000
_cell.length_b   1.000
_cell.length_c   1.000
_cell.angle_alpha   90.00
_cell.angle_beta   90.00
_cell.angle_gamma   90.00
#
_symmetry.space_group_name_H-M   'P 1'
#
loop_
_entity.id
_entity.type
_entity.pdbx_description
1 polymer ?
#
loop_
_entity_poly.entity_id
_entity_poly.type
_entity_poly.pdbx_seq_one_letter_code
_entity_poly.pdbx_strand_id
1 'polypeptide(L)'
;MARLVAVCRDGEEEFPFERRQIPLYIDDTLTMVMEFPDNVLNLDGHQNNGAQLKQFIQRHGMLKQQDLSIAMVVTSREVLSALSQLVPCVGCRRSVERLFSQLVESGNPALEPLTVGPKGVLSVTRSCMTDAKKLYTLFYVHGSKLNDMIDAIPKSKKNKRCQLHSLDTHKPKPLGGCWMDVWELMSQECRDEVVLIDSSCLLETLETYLRKHRFCTDCKNKVLRAYNILIGELDCSKEKGYCAALYEGLRCCPHERHIHVCCETDFIAHLLGRAEPEFAGGRRERHAKTIDIAQEEVLTCLGIHLYERLHRIWQKLRAEEQTWQMLFYLGVDALRKSFEMTVEKVQGISRLEQLCEEFSEEERVRELKQEKKRQKRKNRRKNKCVCDIPTPLQTADEKEVSQEKETDFIENSSCKACGSTEDGNTCVEVIVTNENTSCTCPSSGNLLGSPKIKKGLSPHCNGSDCGYSSSMEGSETGSREGSDVACTEGICNHDEHGDDSCVHHCEDKEDDGDSCVECWANSEENNIKGKNKKKKKKSKILKCDEHIQKLGSCITDPGNRETSGNTVHTVFHRDKTKDTHPESCCSSEKGGQPLPWFEHRKNVPQFAEPTETLFGPDSGKGAKSLVELLELAAECKSAGYPGTLIPYRCDLSNEEDILSMFSAIRSQHSGVDICINNAGLARPDTLLSGSTSGWKDMFNVNVLALSICTREAYQSMKERNVDDGHIININSMSGHRVLPLSVTHFYSATKYAVTALTEGLRQELREAQTHIRATCISPGVVETQFAFKLHDKDPEKAAATYEQMKCLKPEDVAEAVIYVLSTPPHIQIGDIQMRPTEQVT
;
A
#
# COMPACT_ATOMS: atom_id res chain seq x y z
N MET A 1 -14.40 -4.19 14.18
CA MET A 1 -14.71 -5.58 13.80
C MET A 1 -16.19 -5.76 13.86
N ALA A 2 -16.79 -6.08 12.72
CA ALA A 2 -18.20 -6.44 12.62
C ALA A 2 -18.48 -7.79 13.29
N ARG A 3 -19.73 -8.01 13.70
CA ARG A 3 -20.22 -9.30 14.21
C ARG A 3 -20.95 -10.07 13.12
N LEU A 4 -21.04 -11.38 13.28
CA LEU A 4 -21.90 -12.26 12.47
C LEU A 4 -23.08 -12.66 13.35
N VAL A 5 -24.27 -12.18 13.04
CA VAL A 5 -25.42 -12.19 13.98
C VAL A 5 -26.48 -13.23 13.66
N ALA A 6 -26.70 -13.53 12.39
CA ALA A 6 -27.66 -14.53 11.90
C ALA A 6 -27.19 -15.15 10.57
N VAL A 7 -27.90 -16.17 10.09
CA VAL A 7 -27.68 -16.83 8.79
C VAL A 7 -28.87 -16.58 7.88
N CYS A 8 -28.62 -16.12 6.64
CA CYS A 8 -29.66 -16.03 5.61
C CYS A 8 -29.83 -17.41 4.97
N ARG A 9 -31.06 -17.93 4.91
CA ARG A 9 -31.34 -19.29 4.40
C ARG A 9 -32.07 -19.21 3.06
N ASP A 10 -31.71 -20.10 2.13
CA ASP A 10 -32.32 -20.14 0.81
C ASP A 10 -33.83 -20.44 0.91
N GLY A 11 -34.64 -19.56 0.32
CA GLY A 11 -36.11 -19.65 0.34
C GLY A 11 -36.81 -18.55 1.18
N GLU A 12 -36.08 -17.74 1.94
CA GLU A 12 -36.63 -16.50 2.53
C GLU A 12 -36.56 -15.36 1.48
N GLU A 13 -37.70 -14.94 0.94
CA GLU A 13 -37.76 -14.00 -0.21
C GLU A 13 -37.11 -12.63 0.07
N GLU A 14 -37.21 -12.11 1.30
CA GLU A 14 -36.48 -10.92 1.77
C GLU A 14 -36.06 -11.09 3.25
N PHE A 15 -34.76 -11.12 3.53
CA PHE A 15 -34.26 -11.08 4.91
C PHE A 15 -34.35 -9.65 5.50
N PRO A 16 -34.96 -9.44 6.67
CA PRO A 16 -35.17 -8.10 7.23
C PRO A 16 -33.92 -7.55 7.94
N PHE A 17 -32.98 -6.97 7.19
CA PHE A 17 -31.76 -6.37 7.74
C PHE A 17 -32.04 -5.18 8.67
N GLU A 18 -31.57 -5.24 9.91
CA GLU A 18 -31.63 -4.11 10.83
C GLU A 18 -30.61 -3.01 10.46
N ARG A 19 -30.66 -1.89 11.19
CA ARG A 19 -29.66 -0.81 11.06
C ARG A 19 -28.24 -1.37 11.17
N ARG A 20 -27.37 -0.94 10.26
CA ARG A 20 -25.98 -1.40 10.17
C ARG A 20 -25.78 -2.90 9.99
N GLN A 21 -26.74 -3.59 9.38
CA GLN A 21 -26.55 -4.96 8.90
C GLN A 21 -26.41 -4.99 7.37
N ILE A 22 -25.61 -5.94 6.85
CA ILE A 22 -25.50 -6.27 5.42
C ILE A 22 -25.39 -7.80 5.24
N PRO A 23 -25.79 -8.34 4.06
CA PRO A 23 -25.47 -9.73 3.71
C PRO A 23 -23.96 -9.88 3.43
N LEU A 24 -23.38 -10.95 3.98
CA LEU A 24 -22.00 -11.39 3.76
C LEU A 24 -22.00 -12.75 3.08
N TYR A 25 -21.91 -12.73 1.75
CA TYR A 25 -21.81 -13.92 0.90
C TYR A 25 -20.45 -14.59 1.11
N ILE A 26 -20.40 -15.77 1.73
CA ILE A 26 -19.15 -16.50 1.99
C ILE A 26 -18.76 -17.31 0.75
N ASP A 27 -19.71 -18.10 0.27
CA ASP A 27 -19.72 -18.94 -0.93
C ASP A 27 -21.18 -19.23 -1.30
N ASP A 28 -21.39 -20.06 -2.33
CA ASP A 28 -22.68 -20.27 -2.99
C ASP A 28 -23.71 -21.02 -2.12
N THR A 29 -23.32 -21.44 -0.90
CA THR A 29 -24.17 -22.17 0.06
C THR A 29 -24.30 -21.47 1.42
N LEU A 30 -23.56 -20.37 1.65
CA LEU A 30 -23.54 -19.70 2.95
C LEU A 30 -23.53 -18.18 2.81
N THR A 31 -24.66 -17.56 3.17
CA THR A 31 -24.78 -16.12 3.38
C THR A 31 -25.05 -15.83 4.85
N MET A 32 -24.26 -14.94 5.46
CA MET A 32 -24.40 -14.54 6.86
C MET A 32 -24.78 -13.07 7.01
N VAL A 33 -25.44 -12.70 8.11
CA VAL A 33 -25.76 -11.32 8.43
C VAL A 33 -24.61 -10.69 9.20
N MET A 34 -24.03 -9.63 8.64
CA MET A 34 -22.86 -8.94 9.17
C MET A 34 -23.25 -7.57 9.75
N GLU A 35 -22.94 -7.33 11.03
CA GLU A 35 -23.40 -6.17 11.80
C GLU A 35 -22.24 -5.25 12.24
N PHE A 36 -22.34 -3.94 12.01
CA PHE A 36 -21.31 -2.97 12.40
C PHE A 36 -21.58 -2.34 13.78
N PRO A 37 -20.65 -2.45 14.75
CA PRO A 37 -20.92 -2.08 16.15
C PRO A 37 -21.03 -0.56 16.38
N ASP A 38 -21.89 -0.18 17.34
CA ASP A 38 -22.18 1.22 17.68
C ASP A 38 -20.94 2.05 18.07
N ASN A 39 -19.87 1.42 18.58
CA ASN A 39 -18.64 2.12 18.97
C ASN A 39 -17.86 2.75 17.80
N VAL A 40 -18.12 2.35 16.55
CA VAL A 40 -17.57 3.00 15.34
C VAL A 40 -18.10 4.42 15.19
N LEU A 41 -19.26 4.73 15.78
CA LEU A 41 -20.02 5.97 15.63
C LEU A 41 -20.44 6.58 16.98
N ASN A 42 -19.47 6.78 17.86
CA ASN A 42 -19.66 7.50 19.12
C ASN A 42 -19.83 9.03 18.91
N LEU A 43 -21.02 9.44 18.44
CA LEU A 43 -21.34 10.84 18.14
C LEU A 43 -21.38 11.74 19.39
N ASP A 44 -21.60 11.16 20.56
CA ASP A 44 -21.86 11.87 21.83
C ASP A 44 -20.61 12.00 22.74
N GLY A 45 -19.56 11.18 22.54
CA GLY A 45 -18.48 10.98 23.51
C GLY A 45 -17.13 11.66 23.25
N HIS A 46 -16.99 12.49 22.21
CA HIS A 46 -15.70 13.11 21.86
C HIS A 46 -15.43 14.43 22.59
N GLN A 47 -14.16 14.68 22.97
CA GLN A 47 -13.70 15.97 23.50
C GLN A 47 -13.63 17.03 22.37
N ASN A 48 -14.80 17.51 21.96
CA ASN A 48 -14.93 18.46 20.86
C ASN A 48 -14.25 19.79 21.17
N ASN A 49 -13.50 20.33 20.19
CA ASN A 49 -12.85 21.63 20.31
C ASN A 49 -13.92 22.73 20.47
N GLY A 50 -14.02 23.28 21.69
CA GLY A 50 -15.08 24.23 22.06
C GLY A 50 -15.10 25.56 21.30
N ALA A 51 -14.07 25.87 20.51
CA ALA A 51 -14.09 26.99 19.56
C ALA A 51 -14.69 26.57 18.21
N GLN A 52 -14.18 25.47 17.61
CA GLN A 52 -14.65 24.95 16.32
C GLN A 52 -16.13 24.51 16.38
N LEU A 53 -16.54 23.85 17.48
CA LEU A 53 -17.95 23.46 17.67
C LEU A 53 -18.89 24.68 17.74
N LYS A 54 -18.46 25.80 18.33
CA LYS A 54 -19.26 27.04 18.33
C LYS A 54 -19.39 27.64 16.93
N GLN A 55 -18.29 27.68 16.17
CA GLN A 55 -18.29 28.15 14.79
C GLN A 55 -19.17 27.26 13.89
N PHE A 56 -19.16 25.94 14.10
CA PHE A 56 -20.06 25.02 13.40
C PHE A 56 -21.53 25.23 13.75
N ILE A 57 -21.87 25.34 15.05
CA ILE A 57 -23.25 25.61 15.50
C ILE A 57 -23.76 26.94 14.91
N GLN A 58 -22.90 27.96 14.84
CA GLN A 58 -23.24 29.22 14.16
C GLN A 58 -23.54 29.00 12.67
N ARG A 59 -22.66 28.31 11.92
CA ARG A 59 -22.85 28.02 10.49
C ARG A 59 -24.10 27.18 10.22
N HIS A 60 -24.36 26.14 11.03
CA HIS A 60 -25.58 25.32 10.96
C HIS A 60 -26.84 26.16 11.17
N GLY A 61 -26.83 27.04 12.19
CA GLY A 61 -27.94 27.96 12.48
C GLY A 61 -28.15 29.10 11.46
N MET A 62 -27.27 29.28 10.47
CA MET A 62 -27.48 30.23 9.37
C MET A 62 -28.28 29.63 8.20
N LEU A 63 -28.32 28.31 8.06
CA LEU A 63 -29.09 27.64 7.01
C LEU A 63 -30.57 27.56 7.42
N LYS A 64 -31.48 27.95 6.51
CA LYS A 64 -32.92 27.67 6.72
C LYS A 64 -33.18 26.19 6.51
N GLN A 65 -34.32 25.69 6.98
CA GLN A 65 -34.68 24.27 6.86
C GLN A 65 -34.58 23.73 5.42
N GLN A 66 -34.88 24.55 4.41
CA GLN A 66 -34.75 24.20 2.99
C GLN A 66 -33.28 24.13 2.55
N ASP A 67 -32.46 25.13 2.89
CA ASP A 67 -31.03 25.17 2.56
C ASP A 67 -30.28 24.02 3.26
N LEU A 68 -30.60 23.74 4.53
CA LEU A 68 -30.06 22.60 5.28
C LEU A 68 -30.46 21.26 4.65
N SER A 69 -31.68 21.14 4.12
CA SER A 69 -32.13 19.91 3.43
C SER A 69 -31.40 19.70 2.10
N ILE A 70 -30.96 20.77 1.43
CA ILE A 70 -30.11 20.69 0.24
C ILE A 70 -28.68 20.32 0.64
N ALA A 71 -28.13 20.98 1.67
CA ALA A 71 -26.79 20.73 2.20
C ALA A 71 -26.56 19.30 2.70
N MET A 72 -27.60 18.63 3.21
CA MET A 72 -27.54 17.24 3.70
C MET A 72 -27.85 16.20 2.62
N VAL A 73 -27.73 16.55 1.33
CA VAL A 73 -27.94 15.63 0.21
C VAL A 73 -26.73 15.67 -0.73
N VAL A 74 -26.34 14.48 -1.21
CA VAL A 74 -25.40 14.28 -2.34
C VAL A 74 -25.91 13.17 -3.26
N THR A 75 -25.60 13.27 -4.53
CA THR A 75 -25.99 12.31 -5.57
C THR A 75 -24.97 11.19 -5.74
N SER A 76 -25.40 10.09 -6.36
CA SER A 76 -24.54 8.98 -6.78
C SER A 76 -23.36 9.45 -7.63
N ARG A 77 -23.57 10.41 -8.54
CA ARG A 77 -22.49 11.03 -9.34
C ARG A 77 -21.43 11.69 -8.46
N GLU A 78 -21.83 12.41 -7.42
CA GLU A 78 -20.88 13.10 -6.52
C GLU A 78 -20.13 12.10 -5.62
N VAL A 79 -20.82 11.10 -5.08
CA VAL A 79 -20.20 10.02 -4.29
C VAL A 79 -19.19 9.23 -5.14
N LEU A 80 -19.55 8.81 -6.35
CA LEU A 80 -18.66 8.07 -7.25
C LEU A 80 -17.53 8.94 -7.83
N SER A 81 -17.76 10.24 -8.05
CA SER A 81 -16.70 11.19 -8.39
C SER A 81 -15.67 11.27 -7.25
N ALA A 82 -16.12 11.46 -6.01
CA ALA A 82 -15.25 11.49 -4.84
C ALA A 82 -14.52 10.14 -4.64
N LEU A 83 -15.18 9.00 -4.88
CA LEU A 83 -14.57 7.67 -4.86
C LEU A 83 -13.42 7.56 -5.86
N SER A 84 -13.64 8.02 -7.10
CA SER A 84 -12.64 7.95 -8.17
C SER A 84 -11.39 8.80 -7.87
N GLN A 85 -11.58 9.96 -7.23
CA GLN A 85 -10.51 10.89 -6.86
C GLN A 85 -9.73 10.46 -5.61
N LEU A 86 -10.43 10.00 -4.56
CA LEU A 86 -9.83 9.77 -3.24
C LEU A 86 -9.28 8.35 -3.06
N VAL A 87 -9.87 7.34 -3.71
CA VAL A 87 -9.49 5.92 -3.50
C VAL A 87 -8.64 5.41 -4.66
N PRO A 88 -7.31 5.27 -4.50
CA PRO A 88 -6.41 4.92 -5.62
C PRO A 88 -6.47 3.45 -6.05
N CYS A 89 -7.11 2.57 -5.27
CA CYS A 89 -7.17 1.14 -5.59
C CYS A 89 -8.47 0.78 -6.32
N VAL A 90 -8.36 0.42 -7.60
CA VAL A 90 -9.48 0.01 -8.47
C VAL A 90 -10.36 -1.08 -7.82
N GLY A 91 -9.76 -2.05 -7.13
CA GLY A 91 -10.52 -3.09 -6.41
C GLY A 91 -11.37 -2.51 -5.29
N CYS A 92 -10.83 -1.60 -4.48
CA CYS A 92 -11.62 -0.92 -3.44
C CYS A 92 -12.73 -0.05 -4.04
N ARG A 93 -12.49 0.61 -5.18
CA ARG A 93 -13.53 1.37 -5.89
C ARG A 93 -14.68 0.46 -6.34
N ARG A 94 -14.39 -0.63 -7.05
CA ARG A 94 -15.40 -1.63 -7.47
C ARG A 94 -16.17 -2.26 -6.30
N SER A 95 -15.51 -2.52 -5.16
CA SER A 95 -16.19 -3.03 -3.96
C SER A 95 -17.15 -2.00 -3.36
N VAL A 96 -16.75 -0.72 -3.28
CA VAL A 96 -17.61 0.38 -2.80
C VAL A 96 -18.74 0.67 -3.78
N GLU A 97 -18.49 0.64 -5.09
CA GLU A 97 -19.49 0.73 -6.15
C GLU A 97 -20.55 -0.36 -6.00
N ARG A 98 -20.14 -1.64 -5.89
CA ARG A 98 -21.05 -2.77 -5.64
C ARG A 98 -21.90 -2.56 -4.39
N LEU A 99 -21.26 -2.28 -3.25
CA LEU A 99 -21.97 -2.11 -1.98
C LEU A 99 -22.96 -0.93 -2.05
N PHE A 100 -22.58 0.18 -2.70
CA PHE A 100 -23.47 1.32 -2.88
C PHE A 100 -24.68 0.97 -3.75
N SER A 101 -24.50 0.31 -4.90
CA SER A 101 -25.63 -0.16 -5.74
C SER A 101 -26.56 -1.10 -4.98
N GLN A 102 -26.02 -2.09 -4.26
CA GLN A 102 -26.80 -3.02 -3.44
C GLN A 102 -27.65 -2.30 -2.37
N LEU A 103 -27.15 -1.18 -1.80
CA LEU A 103 -27.91 -0.35 -0.86
C LEU A 103 -28.94 0.58 -1.54
N VAL A 104 -28.75 0.93 -2.82
CA VAL A 104 -29.75 1.66 -3.63
C VAL A 104 -30.90 0.76 -4.03
N GLU A 105 -30.62 -0.52 -4.30
CA GLU A 105 -31.59 -1.54 -4.72
C GLU A 105 -32.39 -2.05 -3.52
N SER A 106 -31.73 -2.46 -2.43
CA SER A 106 -32.40 -2.99 -1.23
C SER A 106 -33.00 -1.92 -0.31
N GLY A 107 -32.47 -0.68 -0.32
CA GLY A 107 -32.83 0.35 0.65
C GLY A 107 -32.37 0.05 2.09
N ASN A 108 -31.54 -0.97 2.31
CA ASN A 108 -31.14 -1.45 3.64
C ASN A 108 -30.49 -0.33 4.50
N PRO A 109 -30.83 -0.20 5.79
CA PRO A 109 -30.34 0.86 6.70
C PRO A 109 -28.88 0.64 7.17
N ALA A 110 -28.02 0.11 6.29
CA ALA A 110 -26.67 -0.32 6.61
C ALA A 110 -25.71 0.81 7.05
N LEU A 111 -25.96 2.06 6.67
CA LEU A 111 -25.03 3.17 6.89
C LEU A 111 -25.47 4.17 7.98
N GLU A 112 -26.49 3.87 8.80
CA GLU A 112 -27.03 4.79 9.81
C GLU A 112 -25.91 5.43 10.69
N PRO A 113 -25.79 6.76 10.83
CA PRO A 113 -26.80 7.79 10.59
C PRO A 113 -26.92 8.29 9.15
N LEU A 114 -26.14 7.77 8.19
CA LEU A 114 -26.36 8.03 6.77
C LEU A 114 -27.51 7.17 6.24
N THR A 115 -28.16 7.65 5.19
CA THR A 115 -29.27 6.97 4.51
C THR A 115 -29.03 6.98 3.00
N VAL A 116 -29.16 5.84 2.34
CA VAL A 116 -29.16 5.73 0.88
C VAL A 116 -30.62 5.66 0.42
N GLY A 117 -31.06 6.67 -0.32
CA GLY A 117 -32.39 6.74 -0.91
C GLY A 117 -32.42 6.16 -2.33
N PRO A 118 -33.63 5.84 -2.84
CA PRO A 118 -33.81 5.34 -4.20
C PRO A 118 -33.21 6.31 -5.23
N LYS A 119 -32.69 5.76 -6.33
CA LYS A 119 -31.89 6.47 -7.35
C LYS A 119 -30.51 6.96 -6.89
N GLY A 120 -29.99 6.46 -5.76
CA GLY A 120 -28.62 6.74 -5.31
C GLY A 120 -28.43 8.10 -4.66
N VAL A 121 -29.43 8.56 -3.91
CA VAL A 121 -29.36 9.83 -3.17
C VAL A 121 -28.86 9.54 -1.75
N LEU A 122 -27.63 9.93 -1.42
CA LEU A 122 -27.06 9.74 -0.08
C LEU A 122 -27.32 10.98 0.79
N SER A 123 -27.80 10.75 2.01
CA SER A 123 -28.24 11.79 2.95
C SER A 123 -28.00 11.39 4.41
N VAL A 124 -28.51 12.19 5.35
CA VAL A 124 -28.38 11.99 6.80
C VAL A 124 -29.77 11.85 7.44
N THR A 125 -29.91 10.90 8.35
CA THR A 125 -31.10 10.73 9.21
C THR A 125 -31.56 12.06 9.84
N ARG A 126 -32.88 12.31 9.82
CA ARG A 126 -33.47 13.58 10.28
C ARG A 126 -33.08 13.94 11.72
N SER A 127 -32.98 12.95 12.60
CA SER A 127 -32.54 13.09 14.00
C SER A 127 -31.11 13.59 14.13
N CYS A 128 -30.20 13.13 13.27
CA CYS A 128 -28.83 13.63 13.22
C CYS A 128 -28.76 15.01 12.54
N MET A 129 -29.46 15.23 11.42
CA MET A 129 -29.50 16.52 10.72
C MET A 129 -29.92 17.71 11.61
N THR A 130 -30.86 17.48 12.54
CA THR A 130 -31.32 18.51 13.48
C THR A 130 -30.38 18.75 14.66
N ASP A 131 -29.44 17.84 14.95
CA ASP A 131 -28.49 17.98 16.05
C ASP A 131 -27.12 18.43 15.53
N ALA A 132 -26.85 19.72 15.65
CA ALA A 132 -25.60 20.35 15.25
C ALA A 132 -24.35 19.76 15.94
N LYS A 133 -24.47 19.14 17.12
CA LYS A 133 -23.33 18.44 17.77
C LYS A 133 -23.05 17.12 17.07
N LYS A 134 -24.10 16.36 16.72
CA LYS A 134 -23.97 15.07 16.03
C LYS A 134 -23.46 15.25 14.60
N LEU A 135 -23.94 16.27 13.87
CA LEU A 135 -23.36 16.67 12.58
C LEU A 135 -21.90 17.11 12.70
N TYR A 136 -21.53 17.89 13.72
CA TYR A 136 -20.13 18.27 13.95
C TYR A 136 -19.23 17.05 14.17
N THR A 137 -19.62 16.14 15.07
CA THR A 137 -18.86 14.92 15.32
C THR A 137 -18.75 14.08 14.05
N LEU A 138 -19.85 13.91 13.30
CA LEU A 138 -19.87 13.21 12.01
C LEU A 138 -18.85 13.83 11.02
N PHE A 139 -19.00 15.11 10.67
CA PHE A 139 -18.18 15.75 9.64
C PHE A 139 -16.71 15.99 10.01
N TYR A 140 -16.40 16.30 11.28
CA TYR A 140 -15.04 16.70 11.69
C TYR A 140 -14.30 15.68 12.55
N VAL A 141 -14.99 14.64 13.06
CA VAL A 141 -14.34 13.52 13.79
C VAL A 141 -14.45 12.19 13.03
N HIS A 142 -15.47 11.97 12.19
CA HIS A 142 -15.52 10.81 11.28
C HIS A 142 -15.05 11.18 9.87
N GLY A 143 -15.37 12.39 9.37
CA GLY A 143 -14.95 12.86 8.03
C GLY A 143 -13.45 13.16 7.85
N SER A 144 -12.61 12.97 8.88
CA SER A 144 -11.15 12.93 8.72
C SER A 144 -10.61 11.52 8.45
N LYS A 145 -11.30 10.49 8.97
CA LYS A 145 -10.81 9.10 9.05
C LYS A 145 -10.66 8.40 7.69
N LEU A 146 -11.25 8.95 6.63
CA LEU A 146 -11.13 8.41 5.27
C LEU A 146 -9.66 8.31 4.84
N ASN A 147 -8.89 9.38 5.02
CA ASN A 147 -7.48 9.42 4.63
C ASN A 147 -6.63 8.53 5.54
N ASP A 148 -6.82 8.62 6.86
CA ASP A 148 -6.15 7.78 7.85
C ASP A 148 -6.31 6.28 7.51
N MET A 149 -7.52 5.88 7.10
CA MET A 149 -7.84 4.52 6.68
C MET A 149 -7.20 4.16 5.33
N ILE A 150 -7.27 5.03 4.32
CA ILE A 150 -6.67 4.81 2.98
C ILE A 150 -5.14 4.65 3.07
N ASP A 151 -4.48 5.31 4.03
CA ASP A 151 -3.04 5.17 4.26
C ASP A 151 -2.68 4.03 5.21
N ALA A 152 -3.57 3.64 6.13
CA ALA A 152 -3.42 2.41 6.92
C ALA A 152 -3.55 1.13 6.09
N ILE A 153 -4.22 1.16 4.92
CA ILE A 153 -4.36 0.01 4.02
C ILE A 153 -2.97 -0.45 3.51
N PRO A 154 -2.55 -1.71 3.79
CA PRO A 154 -1.25 -2.21 3.33
C PRO A 154 -1.22 -2.34 1.80
N LYS A 155 -0.44 -1.46 1.15
CA LYS A 155 -0.23 -1.42 -0.30
C LYS A 155 0.85 -2.45 -0.70
N SER A 156 0.59 -3.25 -1.74
CA SER A 156 1.52 -4.27 -2.25
C SER A 156 2.76 -3.61 -2.85
N LYS A 157 3.95 -3.99 -2.35
CA LYS A 157 5.25 -3.44 -2.80
C LYS A 157 5.55 -3.64 -4.28
N LYS A 158 4.84 -4.54 -4.97
CA LYS A 158 5.00 -4.80 -6.41
C LYS A 158 4.00 -3.99 -7.25
N ASN A 159 2.71 -4.08 -6.92
CA ASN A 159 1.63 -3.70 -7.85
C ASN A 159 0.80 -2.48 -7.40
N LYS A 160 1.16 -1.79 -6.30
CA LYS A 160 0.41 -0.69 -5.65
C LYS A 160 -1.03 -1.01 -5.16
N ARG A 161 -1.66 -2.11 -5.63
CA ARG A 161 -2.93 -2.65 -5.12
C ARG A 161 -2.85 -2.90 -3.61
N CYS A 162 -3.94 -2.71 -2.88
CA CYS A 162 -4.04 -3.15 -1.48
C CYS A 162 -3.92 -4.68 -1.39
N GLN A 163 -3.49 -5.22 -0.25
CA GLN A 163 -3.32 -6.68 -0.12
C GLN A 163 -4.63 -7.46 -0.36
N LEU A 164 -5.78 -6.97 0.12
CA LEU A 164 -7.09 -7.62 -0.13
C LEU A 164 -7.46 -7.77 -1.62
N HIS A 165 -6.88 -6.95 -2.50
CA HIS A 165 -7.06 -7.01 -3.96
C HIS A 165 -5.75 -7.33 -4.71
N SER A 166 -4.78 -7.96 -4.03
CA SER A 166 -3.54 -8.49 -4.59
C SER A 166 -3.57 -10.02 -4.54
N LEU A 167 -3.27 -10.69 -5.66
CA LEU A 167 -3.37 -12.15 -5.81
C LEU A 167 -2.50 -12.96 -4.82
N ASP A 168 -1.59 -12.31 -4.10
CA ASP A 168 -0.78 -12.90 -3.03
C ASP A 168 -1.61 -13.36 -1.80
N THR A 169 -2.88 -12.97 -1.65
CA THR A 169 -3.75 -13.36 -0.52
C THR A 169 -4.35 -14.77 -0.62
N HIS A 170 -4.36 -15.40 -1.80
CA HIS A 170 -4.96 -16.73 -1.99
C HIS A 170 -4.16 -17.89 -1.37
N LYS A 171 -3.04 -17.62 -0.69
CA LYS A 171 -2.37 -18.61 0.15
C LYS A 171 -2.78 -18.40 1.61
N PRO A 172 -3.47 -19.36 2.26
CA PRO A 172 -3.69 -19.29 3.70
C PRO A 172 -2.33 -19.29 4.39
N LYS A 173 -1.95 -18.15 4.97
CA LYS A 173 -0.88 -18.11 5.95
C LYS A 173 -1.36 -18.85 7.21
N PRO A 174 -0.46 -19.46 8.00
CA PRO A 174 -0.78 -19.82 9.37
C PRO A 174 -1.39 -18.61 10.08
N LEU A 175 -2.52 -18.81 10.76
CA LEU A 175 -3.34 -17.76 11.37
C LEU A 175 -2.60 -17.09 12.55
N GLY A 176 -1.74 -16.12 12.23
CA GLY A 176 -1.05 -15.22 13.18
C GLY A 176 -1.99 -14.15 13.77
N GLY A 177 -3.11 -14.62 14.30
CA GLY A 177 -4.33 -13.90 14.71
C GLY A 177 -5.42 -14.96 14.70
N CYS A 178 -6.02 -15.25 15.85
CA CYS A 178 -6.58 -16.58 16.07
C CYS A 178 -7.90 -16.78 15.29
N TRP A 179 -8.25 -18.02 14.97
CA TRP A 179 -9.60 -18.35 14.50
C TRP A 179 -10.66 -17.97 15.56
N MET A 180 -10.28 -17.96 16.85
CA MET A 180 -11.08 -17.44 17.95
C MET A 180 -11.52 -15.99 17.72
N ASP A 181 -10.69 -15.15 17.08
CA ASP A 181 -11.02 -13.75 16.76
C ASP A 181 -12.31 -13.63 15.92
N VAL A 182 -12.66 -14.65 15.10
CA VAL A 182 -13.92 -14.70 14.35
C VAL A 182 -15.00 -15.46 15.12
N TRP A 183 -14.62 -16.56 15.76
CA TRP A 183 -15.54 -17.42 16.52
C TRP A 183 -16.24 -16.64 17.65
N GLU A 184 -15.52 -15.74 18.33
CA GLU A 184 -16.08 -14.84 19.34
C GLU A 184 -16.99 -13.75 18.77
N LEU A 185 -16.84 -13.39 17.49
CA LEU A 185 -17.69 -12.43 16.77
C LEU A 185 -18.96 -13.06 16.17
N MET A 186 -19.08 -14.40 16.16
CA MET A 186 -20.25 -15.14 15.70
C MET A 186 -21.31 -15.32 16.81
N SER A 187 -22.58 -15.16 16.46
CA SER A 187 -23.71 -15.68 17.22
C SER A 187 -23.72 -17.22 17.22
N GLN A 188 -24.52 -17.83 18.10
CA GLN A 188 -24.56 -19.28 18.17
C GLN A 188 -25.07 -19.92 16.87
N GLU A 189 -26.09 -19.34 16.23
CA GLU A 189 -26.58 -19.79 14.92
C GLU A 189 -25.47 -19.75 13.85
N CYS A 190 -24.71 -18.66 13.78
CA CYS A 190 -23.59 -18.57 12.84
C CYS A 190 -22.49 -19.61 13.11
N ARG A 191 -22.29 -20.03 14.36
CA ARG A 191 -21.34 -21.11 14.69
C ARG A 191 -21.88 -22.48 14.34
N ASP A 192 -23.14 -22.74 14.68
CA ASP A 192 -23.85 -24.01 14.41
C ASP A 192 -23.85 -24.32 12.91
N GLU A 193 -24.05 -23.30 12.06
CA GLU A 193 -23.96 -23.42 10.60
C GLU A 193 -22.52 -23.68 10.09
N VAL A 194 -21.51 -23.10 10.73
CA VAL A 194 -20.09 -23.32 10.36
C VAL A 194 -19.63 -24.75 10.69
N VAL A 195 -20.19 -25.36 11.74
CA VAL A 195 -19.92 -26.75 12.14
C VAL A 195 -20.82 -27.80 11.47
N LEU A 196 -21.81 -27.36 10.68
CA LEU A 196 -22.56 -28.17 9.74
C LEU A 196 -21.75 -28.33 8.44
N ILE A 197 -21.28 -29.54 8.15
CA ILE A 197 -20.39 -29.83 7.01
C ILE A 197 -21.08 -30.84 6.09
N ASP A 198 -21.24 -30.53 4.80
CA ASP A 198 -21.65 -31.55 3.83
C ASP A 198 -20.59 -32.64 3.64
N SER A 199 -21.03 -33.89 3.64
CA SER A 199 -20.14 -35.04 3.55
C SER A 199 -19.33 -35.12 2.25
N SER A 200 -19.84 -34.62 1.12
CA SER A 200 -19.11 -34.57 -0.15
C SER A 200 -18.01 -33.51 -0.14
N CYS A 201 -18.25 -32.36 0.50
CA CYS A 201 -17.21 -31.34 0.72
C CYS A 201 -16.09 -31.86 1.64
N LEU A 202 -16.42 -32.65 2.67
CA LEU A 202 -15.41 -33.33 3.48
C LEU A 202 -14.65 -34.40 2.66
N LEU A 203 -15.34 -35.14 1.77
CA LEU A 203 -14.70 -36.14 0.91
C LEU A 203 -13.71 -35.51 -0.07
N GLU A 204 -14.04 -34.37 -0.71
CA GLU A 204 -13.10 -33.64 -1.56
C GLU A 204 -11.86 -33.18 -0.77
N THR A 205 -12.07 -32.68 0.45
CA THR A 205 -10.99 -32.31 1.38
C THR A 205 -10.09 -33.52 1.68
N LEU A 206 -10.71 -34.68 1.97
CA LEU A 206 -10.05 -35.94 2.28
C LEU A 206 -9.25 -36.49 1.09
N GLU A 207 -9.80 -36.48 -0.12
CA GLU A 207 -9.10 -36.91 -1.33
C GLU A 207 -7.92 -35.99 -1.65
N THR A 208 -8.09 -34.69 -1.49
CA THR A 208 -7.03 -33.69 -1.69
C THR A 208 -5.88 -33.90 -0.68
N TYR A 209 -6.22 -34.19 0.57
CA TYR A 209 -5.26 -34.57 1.60
C TYR A 209 -4.52 -35.88 1.27
N LEU A 210 -5.25 -36.95 0.91
CA LEU A 210 -4.69 -38.24 0.54
C LEU A 210 -3.82 -38.20 -0.74
N ARG A 211 -4.08 -37.25 -1.65
CA ARG A 211 -3.23 -36.92 -2.80
C ARG A 211 -1.94 -36.18 -2.36
N LYS A 212 -2.04 -35.17 -1.49
CA LYS A 212 -0.93 -34.36 -0.97
C LYS A 212 0.13 -35.19 -0.21
N HIS A 213 -0.29 -36.19 0.58
CA HIS A 213 0.55 -36.89 1.57
C HIS A 213 1.12 -38.26 1.18
N ARG A 214 0.96 -38.69 -0.08
CA ARG A 214 1.56 -39.93 -0.62
C ARG A 214 1.25 -41.22 0.16
N PHE A 215 0.09 -41.30 0.83
CA PHE A 215 -0.37 -42.54 1.47
C PHE A 215 -0.38 -43.72 0.48
N CYS A 216 0.12 -44.88 0.88
CA CYS A 216 -0.03 -46.11 0.09
C CYS A 216 -1.50 -46.58 0.08
N THR A 217 -1.87 -47.40 -0.91
CA THR A 217 -3.25 -47.87 -1.15
C THR A 217 -3.90 -48.46 0.11
N ASP A 218 -3.18 -49.31 0.85
CA ASP A 218 -3.69 -49.92 2.10
C ASP A 218 -3.94 -48.91 3.22
N CYS A 219 -3.29 -47.75 3.21
CA CYS A 219 -3.55 -46.67 4.15
C CYS A 219 -4.74 -45.82 3.68
N LYS A 220 -4.78 -45.45 2.38
CA LYS A 220 -5.92 -44.73 1.78
C LYS A 220 -7.25 -45.47 2.01
N ASN A 221 -7.26 -46.78 1.78
CA ASN A 221 -8.45 -47.62 1.96
C ASN A 221 -8.93 -47.68 3.42
N LYS A 222 -8.06 -47.50 4.43
CA LYS A 222 -8.50 -47.37 5.83
C LYS A 222 -9.03 -45.99 6.15
N VAL A 223 -8.43 -44.93 5.61
CA VAL A 223 -8.89 -43.55 5.82
C VAL A 223 -10.27 -43.34 5.19
N LEU A 224 -10.49 -43.86 3.98
CA LEU A 224 -11.82 -43.90 3.37
C LEU A 224 -12.80 -44.72 4.22
N ARG A 225 -12.46 -45.93 4.67
CA ARG A 225 -13.31 -46.70 5.60
C ARG A 225 -13.68 -45.94 6.87
N ALA A 226 -12.73 -45.22 7.49
CA ALA A 226 -13.00 -44.41 8.67
C ALA A 226 -14.00 -43.27 8.37
N TYR A 227 -13.88 -42.63 7.20
CA TYR A 227 -14.85 -41.66 6.70
C TYR A 227 -16.24 -42.30 6.44
N ASN A 228 -16.33 -43.45 5.76
CA ASN A 228 -17.62 -44.15 5.55
C ASN A 228 -18.27 -44.61 6.89
N ILE A 229 -17.49 -44.83 7.96
CA ILE A 229 -18.01 -45.03 9.32
C ILE A 229 -18.57 -43.71 9.88
N LEU A 230 -17.87 -42.58 9.70
CA LEU A 230 -18.31 -41.26 10.18
C LEU A 230 -19.66 -40.84 9.58
N ILE A 231 -19.89 -41.11 8.30
CA ILE A 231 -21.16 -40.77 7.60
C ILE A 231 -22.26 -41.85 7.74
N GLY A 232 -22.00 -42.94 8.47
CA GLY A 232 -23.00 -43.98 8.75
C GLY A 232 -23.22 -45.03 7.65
N GLU A 233 -22.44 -45.01 6.56
CA GLU A 233 -22.51 -46.03 5.50
C GLU A 233 -21.94 -47.40 5.94
N LEU A 234 -21.02 -47.41 6.91
CA LEU A 234 -20.32 -48.59 7.40
C LEU A 234 -20.49 -48.76 8.92
N ASP A 235 -21.06 -49.90 9.34
CA ASP A 235 -21.19 -50.30 10.75
C ASP A 235 -19.81 -50.39 11.45
N CYS A 236 -19.62 -49.54 12.47
CA CYS A 236 -18.39 -49.45 13.25
C CYS A 236 -18.09 -50.70 14.08
N SER A 237 -19.10 -51.48 14.47
CA SER A 237 -18.95 -52.69 15.29
C SER A 237 -18.24 -53.84 14.56
N LYS A 238 -18.19 -53.79 13.22
CA LYS A 238 -17.53 -54.78 12.36
C LYS A 238 -16.04 -54.49 12.14
N GLU A 239 -15.54 -53.27 12.38
CA GLU A 239 -14.18 -52.86 11.99
C GLU A 239 -13.18 -52.94 13.15
N LYS A 240 -12.04 -53.61 12.92
CA LYS A 240 -11.15 -54.03 14.03
C LYS A 240 -10.16 -52.94 14.42
N GLY A 241 -10.31 -52.46 15.66
CA GLY A 241 -9.51 -51.38 16.23
C GLY A 241 -10.16 -50.00 16.11
N TYR A 242 -11.44 -49.93 15.75
CA TYR A 242 -12.22 -48.69 15.79
C TYR A 242 -12.28 -48.15 17.23
N CYS A 243 -12.09 -46.85 17.38
CA CYS A 243 -12.15 -46.16 18.66
C CYS A 243 -13.31 -45.14 18.65
N ALA A 244 -14.38 -45.44 19.39
CA ALA A 244 -15.54 -44.56 19.47
C ALA A 244 -15.20 -43.17 20.01
N ALA A 245 -14.32 -43.08 21.01
CA ALA A 245 -13.88 -41.83 21.64
C ALA A 245 -13.14 -40.86 20.68
N LEU A 246 -12.67 -41.31 19.51
CA LEU A 246 -12.11 -40.42 18.50
C LEU A 246 -13.20 -39.66 17.72
N TYR A 247 -14.43 -40.21 17.62
CA TYR A 247 -15.58 -39.58 16.97
C TYR A 247 -16.65 -39.13 17.99
N GLU A 248 -16.32 -39.14 19.28
CA GLU A 248 -17.11 -38.47 20.31
C GLU A 248 -17.12 -36.97 20.04
N GLY A 249 -18.31 -36.33 20.07
CA GLY A 249 -18.50 -34.97 19.59
C GLY A 249 -18.77 -34.84 18.07
N LEU A 250 -18.83 -35.94 17.31
CA LEU A 250 -19.30 -35.93 15.91
C LEU A 250 -20.64 -36.65 15.77
N ARG A 251 -21.50 -36.15 14.88
CA ARG A 251 -22.76 -36.81 14.46
C ARG A 251 -22.94 -36.65 12.96
N CYS A 252 -23.74 -37.51 12.34
CA CYS A 252 -24.13 -37.40 10.94
C CYS A 252 -25.65 -37.51 10.78
N CYS A 253 -26.18 -36.92 9.71
CA CYS A 253 -27.54 -37.11 9.24
C CYS A 253 -27.48 -37.84 7.89
N PRO A 254 -27.57 -39.19 7.84
CA PRO A 254 -27.35 -39.95 6.61
C PRO A 254 -28.34 -39.62 5.47
N HIS A 255 -29.52 -39.10 5.80
CA HIS A 255 -30.54 -38.71 4.83
C HIS A 255 -30.25 -37.35 4.19
N GLU A 256 -29.74 -36.39 4.96
CA GLU A 256 -29.39 -35.04 4.50
C GLU A 256 -27.92 -34.92 4.08
N ARG A 257 -27.12 -35.98 4.29
CA ARG A 257 -25.68 -36.05 4.00
C ARG A 257 -24.80 -35.07 4.79
N HIS A 258 -25.34 -34.44 5.83
CA HIS A 258 -24.61 -33.54 6.73
C HIS A 258 -23.84 -34.27 7.84
N ILE A 259 -22.74 -33.65 8.26
CA ILE A 259 -21.92 -34.00 9.43
C ILE A 259 -21.98 -32.80 10.39
N HIS A 260 -22.43 -33.04 11.62
CA HIS A 260 -22.49 -32.05 12.68
C HIS A 260 -21.28 -32.23 13.59
N VAL A 261 -20.39 -31.23 13.63
CA VAL A 261 -19.25 -31.18 14.53
C VAL A 261 -19.67 -30.50 15.84
N CYS A 262 -19.19 -30.95 17.00
CA CYS A 262 -19.55 -30.33 18.28
C CYS A 262 -19.15 -28.84 18.31
N CYS A 263 -20.11 -27.98 18.60
CA CYS A 263 -19.92 -26.52 18.63
C CYS A 263 -19.21 -26.00 19.90
N GLU A 264 -18.47 -26.86 20.61
CA GLU A 264 -17.66 -26.52 21.78
C GLU A 264 -16.29 -25.97 21.34
N THR A 265 -15.93 -24.79 21.84
CA THR A 265 -14.68 -24.08 21.48
C THR A 265 -13.43 -24.96 21.65
N ASP A 266 -13.34 -25.77 22.71
CA ASP A 266 -12.20 -26.66 22.95
C ASP A 266 -12.12 -27.82 21.93
N PHE A 267 -13.27 -28.31 21.44
CA PHE A 267 -13.34 -29.36 20.43
C PHE A 267 -12.93 -28.82 19.05
N ILE A 268 -13.41 -27.62 18.70
CA ILE A 268 -12.97 -26.90 17.50
C ILE A 268 -11.48 -26.55 17.58
N ALA A 269 -10.98 -26.10 18.74
CA ALA A 269 -9.56 -25.88 18.99
C ALA A 269 -8.73 -27.15 18.75
N HIS A 270 -9.21 -28.31 19.22
CA HIS A 270 -8.55 -29.60 19.01
C HIS A 270 -8.45 -29.94 17.52
N LEU A 271 -9.55 -29.87 16.77
CA LEU A 271 -9.56 -30.17 15.32
C LEU A 271 -8.64 -29.23 14.54
N LEU A 272 -8.69 -27.93 14.81
CA LEU A 272 -7.84 -26.93 14.14
C LEU A 272 -6.35 -27.12 14.49
N GLY A 273 -6.04 -27.48 15.74
CA GLY A 273 -4.68 -27.82 16.18
C GLY A 273 -4.10 -29.08 15.51
N ARG A 274 -4.95 -30.04 15.10
CA ARG A 274 -4.54 -31.18 14.27
C ARG A 274 -4.21 -30.77 12.83
N ALA A 275 -4.88 -29.73 12.32
CA ALA A 275 -4.70 -29.23 10.96
C ALA A 275 -3.54 -28.23 10.80
N GLU A 276 -3.22 -27.44 11.83
CA GLU A 276 -2.14 -26.42 11.79
C GLU A 276 -0.81 -26.91 11.15
N PRO A 277 -0.27 -28.11 11.46
CA PRO A 277 0.98 -28.61 10.86
C PRO A 277 0.93 -28.75 9.33
N GLU A 278 -0.26 -28.81 8.74
CA GLU A 278 -0.48 -29.05 7.32
C GLU A 278 -0.36 -27.79 6.46
N PHE A 279 -0.49 -26.61 7.08
CA PHE A 279 -0.24 -25.30 6.48
C PHE A 279 1.22 -24.85 6.62
N ALA A 280 1.98 -25.46 7.55
CA ALA A 280 3.40 -25.17 7.80
C ALA A 280 4.38 -25.68 6.71
N GLY A 281 3.90 -26.07 5.52
CA GLY A 281 4.70 -26.31 4.31
C GLY A 281 5.46 -27.65 4.24
N GLY A 282 5.41 -28.50 5.26
CA GLY A 282 6.16 -29.76 5.29
C GLY A 282 5.42 -30.93 4.62
N ARG A 283 5.93 -31.44 3.48
CA ARG A 283 5.49 -32.75 2.96
C ARG A 283 6.06 -33.87 3.83
N ARG A 284 5.19 -34.53 4.61
CA ARG A 284 5.51 -35.71 5.42
C ARG A 284 4.82 -36.95 4.84
N GLU A 285 5.55 -38.07 4.79
CA GLU A 285 4.96 -39.38 4.48
C GLU A 285 4.16 -39.85 5.70
N ARG A 286 2.86 -40.12 5.51
CA ARG A 286 1.92 -40.55 6.55
C ARG A 286 1.38 -41.96 6.26
N HIS A 287 1.06 -42.70 7.33
CA HIS A 287 0.66 -44.12 7.24
C HIS A 287 -0.41 -44.52 8.26
N ALA A 288 -1.66 -44.59 7.82
CA ALA A 288 -2.77 -45.22 8.55
C ALA A 288 -2.62 -46.75 8.59
N LYS A 289 -1.79 -47.24 9.52
CA LYS A 289 -1.49 -48.68 9.70
C LYS A 289 -2.67 -49.45 10.28
N THR A 290 -3.41 -48.81 11.17
CA THR A 290 -4.60 -49.30 11.88
C THR A 290 -5.76 -48.31 11.69
N ILE A 291 -6.99 -48.68 12.05
CA ILE A 291 -8.19 -47.87 11.74
C ILE A 291 -8.36 -46.68 12.71
N ASP A 292 -7.89 -46.78 13.95
CA ASP A 292 -7.76 -45.66 14.90
C ASP A 292 -6.88 -44.53 14.31
N ILE A 293 -5.70 -44.85 13.78
CA ILE A 293 -4.84 -43.89 13.07
C ILE A 293 -5.54 -43.37 11.80
N ALA A 294 -6.42 -44.15 11.19
CA ALA A 294 -7.19 -43.71 10.03
C ALA A 294 -8.30 -42.71 10.42
N GLN A 295 -9.00 -42.94 11.54
CA GLN A 295 -9.94 -41.98 12.13
C GLN A 295 -9.22 -40.68 12.48
N GLU A 296 -8.03 -40.77 13.07
CA GLU A 296 -7.17 -39.62 13.38
C GLU A 296 -6.81 -38.76 12.15
N GLU A 297 -6.65 -39.35 10.96
CA GLU A 297 -6.41 -38.57 9.73
C GLU A 297 -7.72 -37.99 9.14
N VAL A 298 -8.88 -38.62 9.37
CA VAL A 298 -10.19 -38.00 9.06
C VAL A 298 -10.45 -36.79 9.96
N LEU A 299 -10.09 -36.85 11.26
CA LEU A 299 -10.12 -35.70 12.16
C LEU A 299 -9.19 -34.57 11.69
N THR A 300 -8.00 -34.90 11.17
CA THR A 300 -7.12 -33.91 10.53
C THR A 300 -7.81 -33.23 9.34
N CYS A 301 -8.58 -33.97 8.53
CA CYS A 301 -9.29 -33.42 7.36
C CYS A 301 -10.51 -32.57 7.74
N LEU A 302 -11.26 -32.95 8.78
CA LEU A 302 -12.29 -32.08 9.39
C LEU A 302 -11.68 -30.76 9.87
N GLY A 303 -10.53 -30.82 10.54
CA GLY A 303 -9.78 -29.64 10.96
C GLY A 303 -9.32 -28.77 9.78
N ILE A 304 -8.86 -29.35 8.67
CA ILE A 304 -8.50 -28.60 7.45
C ILE A 304 -9.73 -27.91 6.87
N HIS A 305 -10.85 -28.62 6.73
CA HIS A 305 -12.10 -28.08 6.19
C HIS A 305 -12.61 -26.89 7.02
N LEU A 306 -12.68 -27.05 8.35
CA LEU A 306 -13.08 -25.98 9.27
C LEU A 306 -12.10 -24.80 9.24
N TYR A 307 -10.79 -25.05 9.16
CA TYR A 307 -9.78 -23.99 9.05
C TYR A 307 -9.99 -23.17 7.78
N GLU A 308 -10.21 -23.82 6.63
CA GLU A 308 -10.39 -23.16 5.35
C GLU A 308 -11.73 -22.40 5.26
N ARG A 309 -12.82 -22.94 5.82
CA ARG A 309 -14.13 -22.25 5.94
C ARG A 309 -14.04 -21.03 6.87
N LEU A 310 -13.46 -21.18 8.07
CA LEU A 310 -13.23 -20.07 9.01
C LEU A 310 -12.29 -19.00 8.42
N HIS A 311 -11.26 -19.40 7.67
CA HIS A 311 -10.35 -18.46 7.01
C HIS A 311 -11.04 -17.71 5.86
N ARG A 312 -11.89 -18.39 5.07
CA ARG A 312 -12.76 -17.75 4.05
C ARG A 312 -13.67 -16.70 4.68
N ILE A 313 -14.31 -17.03 5.81
CA ILE A 313 -15.16 -16.10 6.57
C ILE A 313 -14.34 -14.92 7.09
N TRP A 314 -13.17 -15.13 7.70
CA TRP A 314 -12.26 -14.06 8.15
C TRP A 314 -11.89 -13.11 7.01
N GLN A 315 -11.55 -13.64 5.83
CA GLN A 315 -11.20 -12.83 4.67
C GLN A 315 -12.38 -11.99 4.17
N LYS A 316 -13.56 -12.61 4.00
CA LYS A 316 -14.79 -11.93 3.55
C LYS A 316 -15.22 -10.84 4.54
N LEU A 317 -15.32 -11.17 5.83
CA LEU A 317 -15.70 -10.25 6.90
C LEU A 317 -14.82 -8.99 6.91
N ARG A 318 -13.50 -9.15 6.77
CA ARG A 318 -12.56 -8.01 6.75
C ARG A 318 -12.60 -7.21 5.45
N ALA A 319 -12.90 -7.85 4.32
CA ALA A 319 -13.05 -7.17 3.03
C ALA A 319 -14.30 -6.29 2.99
N GLU A 320 -15.44 -6.82 3.45
CA GLU A 320 -16.66 -6.02 3.54
C GLU A 320 -16.58 -4.97 4.65
N GLU A 321 -15.88 -5.21 5.78
CA GLU A 321 -15.74 -4.18 6.83
C GLU A 321 -14.93 -2.99 6.34
N GLN A 322 -13.85 -3.22 5.61
CA GLN A 322 -13.08 -2.14 4.98
C GLN A 322 -13.89 -1.42 3.89
N THR A 323 -14.72 -2.15 3.14
CA THR A 323 -15.57 -1.60 2.07
C THR A 323 -16.70 -0.72 2.63
N TRP A 324 -17.38 -1.18 3.68
CA TRP A 324 -18.39 -0.42 4.41
C TRP A 324 -17.80 0.83 5.05
N GLN A 325 -16.65 0.73 5.73
CA GLN A 325 -15.98 1.89 6.31
C GLN A 325 -15.57 2.92 5.25
N MET A 326 -15.10 2.46 4.08
CA MET A 326 -14.78 3.33 2.94
C MET A 326 -16.01 4.07 2.43
N LEU A 327 -17.11 3.37 2.16
CA LEU A 327 -18.37 3.97 1.70
C LEU A 327 -18.92 4.96 2.75
N PHE A 328 -18.88 4.59 4.03
CA PHE A 328 -19.35 5.43 5.12
C PHE A 328 -18.55 6.74 5.21
N TYR A 329 -17.22 6.68 5.35
CA TYR A 329 -16.40 7.90 5.49
C TYR A 329 -16.39 8.76 4.22
N LEU A 330 -16.53 8.15 3.04
CA LEU A 330 -16.72 8.84 1.78
C LEU A 330 -18.04 9.63 1.73
N GLY A 331 -19.15 8.99 2.13
CA GLY A 331 -20.45 9.67 2.25
C GLY A 331 -20.40 10.85 3.22
N VAL A 332 -19.72 10.68 4.36
CA VAL A 332 -19.48 11.76 5.33
C VAL A 332 -18.68 12.93 4.75
N ASP A 333 -17.61 12.67 3.99
CA ASP A 333 -16.82 13.72 3.34
C ASP A 333 -17.60 14.46 2.24
N ALA A 334 -18.35 13.72 1.40
CA ALA A 334 -19.20 14.31 0.38
C ALA A 334 -20.28 15.22 0.98
N LEU A 335 -20.96 14.76 2.04
CA LEU A 335 -21.96 15.56 2.77
C LEU A 335 -21.35 16.77 3.47
N ARG A 336 -20.14 16.64 4.06
CA ARG A 336 -19.41 17.79 4.62
C ARG A 336 -19.15 18.84 3.54
N LYS A 337 -18.69 18.43 2.35
CA LYS A 337 -18.43 19.34 1.23
C LYS A 337 -19.72 20.02 0.74
N SER A 338 -20.82 19.29 0.59
CA SER A 338 -22.14 19.85 0.25
C SER A 338 -22.60 20.88 1.30
N PHE A 339 -22.38 20.60 2.59
CA PHE A 339 -22.65 21.55 3.67
C PHE A 339 -21.76 22.80 3.62
N GLU A 340 -20.44 22.66 3.50
CA GLU A 340 -19.54 23.82 3.45
C GLU A 340 -19.82 24.71 2.23
N MET A 341 -20.04 24.14 1.03
CA MET A 341 -20.46 24.88 -0.16
C MET A 341 -21.81 25.61 0.02
N THR A 342 -22.78 24.97 0.68
CA THR A 342 -24.09 25.59 0.91
C THR A 342 -24.02 26.72 1.94
N VAL A 343 -23.17 26.58 2.97
CA VAL A 343 -22.90 27.66 3.94
C VAL A 343 -22.23 28.85 3.24
N GLU A 344 -21.20 28.63 2.42
CA GLU A 344 -20.53 29.70 1.66
C GLU A 344 -21.51 30.44 0.73
N LYS A 345 -22.39 29.69 0.04
CA LYS A 345 -23.46 30.26 -0.81
C LYS A 345 -24.49 31.10 -0.03
N VAL A 346 -24.82 30.74 1.21
CA VAL A 346 -25.74 31.50 2.08
C VAL A 346 -25.03 32.67 2.76
N GLN A 347 -23.73 32.58 3.02
CA GLN A 347 -22.91 33.68 3.54
C GLN A 347 -22.62 34.75 2.48
N GLY A 348 -22.65 34.40 1.19
CA GLY A 348 -22.41 35.32 0.07
C GLY A 348 -20.96 35.78 -0.06
N ILE A 349 -20.06 35.12 0.67
CA ILE A 349 -18.63 35.36 0.78
C ILE A 349 -18.00 33.96 0.81
N SER A 350 -17.05 33.68 -0.10
CA SER A 350 -16.35 32.40 -0.10
C SER A 350 -15.44 32.27 1.12
N ARG A 351 -15.08 31.04 1.49
CA ARG A 351 -14.14 30.79 2.60
C ARG A 351 -12.75 31.39 2.38
N LEU A 352 -12.36 31.62 1.12
CA LEU A 352 -11.15 32.36 0.77
C LEU A 352 -11.29 33.85 1.08
N GLU A 353 -12.40 34.47 0.67
CA GLU A 353 -12.68 35.88 0.96
C GLU A 353 -12.84 36.13 2.47
N GLN A 354 -13.51 35.23 3.21
CA GLN A 354 -13.58 35.30 4.68
C GLN A 354 -12.17 35.28 5.31
N LEU A 355 -11.27 34.42 4.82
CA LEU A 355 -9.87 34.39 5.29
C LEU A 355 -9.12 35.67 4.93
N CYS A 356 -9.33 36.23 3.73
CA CYS A 356 -8.74 37.50 3.32
C CYS A 356 -9.23 38.68 4.20
N GLU A 357 -10.50 38.70 4.58
CA GLU A 357 -11.04 39.68 5.54
C GLU A 357 -10.46 39.47 6.94
N GLU A 358 -10.42 38.24 7.47
CA GLU A 358 -9.83 37.93 8.79
C GLU A 358 -8.35 38.31 8.87
N PHE A 359 -7.55 38.06 7.81
CA PHE A 359 -6.17 38.52 7.73
C PHE A 359 -6.06 40.06 7.67
N SER A 360 -6.95 40.72 6.93
CA SER A 360 -6.98 42.20 6.82
C SER A 360 -7.40 42.88 8.13
N GLU A 361 -8.33 42.28 8.87
CA GLU A 361 -8.69 42.73 10.21
C GLU A 361 -7.56 42.49 11.22
N GLU A 362 -6.89 41.32 11.19
CA GLU A 362 -5.76 41.07 12.09
C GLU A 362 -4.61 42.05 11.78
N GLU A 363 -4.33 42.34 10.51
CA GLU A 363 -3.37 43.38 10.08
C GLU A 363 -3.75 44.76 10.62
N ARG A 364 -4.98 45.24 10.41
CA ARG A 364 -5.46 46.52 10.99
C ARG A 364 -5.32 46.56 12.51
N VAL A 365 -5.60 45.45 13.19
CA VAL A 365 -5.41 45.32 14.65
C VAL A 365 -3.91 45.33 15.02
N ARG A 366 -3.05 44.73 14.20
CA ARG A 366 -1.58 44.74 14.33
C ARG A 366 -1.03 46.16 14.19
N GLU A 367 -1.47 46.91 13.18
CA GLU A 367 -1.15 48.32 12.96
C GLU A 367 -1.63 49.21 14.11
N LEU A 368 -2.90 49.10 14.52
CA LEU A 368 -3.44 49.85 15.66
C LEU A 368 -2.68 49.56 16.96
N LYS A 369 -2.21 48.33 17.17
CA LYS A 369 -1.31 47.96 18.28
C LYS A 369 0.09 48.59 18.12
N GLN A 370 0.62 48.69 16.90
CA GLN A 370 1.90 49.38 16.63
C GLN A 370 1.82 50.90 16.82
N GLU A 371 0.78 51.56 16.29
CA GLU A 371 0.66 53.02 16.41
C GLU A 371 0.36 53.45 17.85
N LYS A 372 -0.45 52.67 18.60
CA LYS A 372 -0.58 52.86 20.07
C LYS A 372 0.76 52.72 20.80
N LYS A 373 1.68 51.83 20.35
CA LYS A 373 3.06 51.75 20.90
C LYS A 373 3.91 52.95 20.48
N ARG A 374 3.82 53.42 19.23
CA ARG A 374 4.53 54.63 18.71
C ARG A 374 4.09 55.89 19.45
N GLN A 375 2.79 56.09 19.66
CA GLN A 375 2.24 57.25 20.39
C GLN A 375 2.67 57.25 21.86
N LYS A 376 2.65 56.09 22.55
CA LYS A 376 3.23 55.95 23.91
C LYS A 376 4.73 56.28 23.95
N ARG A 377 5.50 55.94 22.91
CA ARG A 377 6.92 56.34 22.78
C ARG A 377 7.10 57.84 22.51
N LYS A 378 6.26 58.47 21.69
CA LYS A 378 6.26 59.94 21.46
C LYS A 378 5.97 60.72 22.74
N ASN A 379 4.95 60.32 23.50
CA ASN A 379 4.60 61.00 24.76
C ASN A 379 5.72 60.86 25.81
N ARG A 380 6.32 59.67 25.97
CA ARG A 380 7.50 59.47 26.82
C ARG A 380 8.73 60.31 26.42
N ARG A 381 8.85 60.72 25.15
CA ARG A 381 9.90 61.64 24.69
C ARG A 381 9.55 63.10 24.99
N LYS A 382 8.31 63.54 24.77
CA LYS A 382 7.87 64.90 25.12
C LYS A 382 8.07 65.20 26.62
N ASN A 383 7.69 64.26 27.49
CA ASN A 383 7.89 64.38 28.94
C ASN A 383 9.36 64.28 29.41
N LYS A 384 10.35 64.23 28.51
CA LYS A 384 11.79 64.22 28.83
C LYS A 384 12.54 65.49 28.34
N CYS A 385 11.85 66.46 27.74
CA CYS A 385 12.47 67.66 27.15
C CYS A 385 12.04 68.97 27.83
N VAL A 386 11.68 68.92 29.12
CA VAL A 386 11.40 70.10 29.96
C VAL A 386 11.94 69.83 31.36
N CYS A 387 13.09 70.41 31.74
CA CYS A 387 13.43 70.80 33.12
C CYS A 387 14.82 71.46 33.19
N ASP A 388 14.83 72.79 33.14
CA ASP A 388 15.97 73.72 33.23
C ASP A 388 15.39 75.10 33.66
N ILE A 389 16.05 76.13 34.21
CA ILE A 389 17.25 76.43 35.04
C ILE A 389 17.09 77.95 35.40
N PRO A 390 17.51 78.52 36.56
CA PRO A 390 18.12 77.96 37.79
C PRO A 390 17.22 78.17 39.05
N THR A 391 17.83 78.11 40.24
CA THR A 391 17.28 78.41 41.58
C THR A 391 17.49 79.91 41.98
N PRO A 392 16.86 80.45 43.06
CA PRO A 392 17.35 80.23 44.45
C PRO A 392 16.30 80.23 45.61
N LEU A 393 16.76 79.79 46.81
CA LEU A 393 16.24 80.12 48.17
C LEU A 393 14.79 79.66 48.51
N GLN A 394 14.53 78.65 49.37
CA GLN A 394 15.01 78.49 50.76
C GLN A 394 14.89 77.03 51.31
N THR A 395 15.66 76.77 52.38
CA THR A 395 15.56 75.76 53.47
C THR A 395 14.89 74.39 53.28
N ALA A 396 15.65 73.37 53.66
CA ALA A 396 15.39 71.94 53.66
C ALA A 396 14.25 71.40 54.55
N ASP A 397 13.85 70.16 54.21
CA ASP A 397 13.19 69.10 55.01
C ASP A 397 11.78 69.39 55.62
N GLU A 398 10.84 68.43 55.69
CA GLU A 398 10.97 66.97 55.55
C GLU A 398 9.76 66.29 54.83
N LYS A 399 10.03 65.06 54.37
CA LYS A 399 9.28 64.06 53.58
C LYS A 399 7.90 63.60 54.12
N GLU A 400 7.07 62.79 53.41
CA GLU A 400 6.80 62.49 51.97
C GLU A 400 5.61 61.48 51.88
N VAL A 401 5.01 61.29 50.70
CA VAL A 401 4.06 60.21 50.30
C VAL A 401 2.71 60.06 51.06
N SER A 402 1.64 60.32 50.32
CA SER A 402 0.38 59.53 50.32
C SER A 402 -0.04 59.44 48.82
N GLN A 403 -0.44 58.31 48.22
CA GLN A 403 -1.61 57.45 48.48
C GLN A 403 -2.88 58.30 48.64
N GLU A 404 -3.92 58.14 47.83
CA GLU A 404 -5.06 57.21 47.99
C GLU A 404 -6.11 57.65 46.92
N LYS A 405 -7.14 56.90 46.50
CA LYS A 405 -7.57 55.50 46.63
C LYS A 405 -8.64 55.27 45.55
N GLU A 406 -8.84 54.03 45.13
CA GLU A 406 -10.19 53.49 44.90
C GLU A 406 -10.14 51.99 45.29
N THR A 407 -11.10 51.53 46.06
CA THR A 407 -10.94 50.36 46.96
C THR A 407 -12.03 49.32 46.82
N ASP A 408 -11.61 48.05 46.74
CA ASP A 408 -12.10 46.88 47.50
C ASP A 408 -13.61 46.50 47.48
N PHE A 409 -14.03 45.28 47.81
CA PHE A 409 -13.35 44.04 48.26
C PHE A 409 -13.61 42.93 47.19
N ILE A 410 -13.60 41.60 47.38
CA ILE A 410 -13.43 40.61 48.47
C ILE A 410 -13.04 39.29 47.73
N GLU A 411 -12.31 38.27 48.19
CA GLU A 411 -11.63 37.85 49.43
C GLU A 411 -10.57 36.75 49.01
N ASN A 412 -9.70 36.09 49.79
CA ASN A 412 -9.33 36.08 51.21
C ASN A 412 -7.84 35.59 51.35
N SER A 413 -7.50 35.11 52.54
CA SER A 413 -6.29 34.44 53.07
C SER A 413 -5.68 33.27 52.26
N SER A 414 -4.41 32.83 52.45
CA SER A 414 -3.16 33.38 53.07
C SER A 414 -2.05 32.26 53.00
N CYS A 415 -0.80 32.31 53.49
CA CYS A 415 0.08 33.31 54.13
C CYS A 415 1.57 32.86 54.09
N LYS A 416 2.53 33.79 53.88
CA LYS A 416 3.97 33.72 54.30
C LYS A 416 4.86 32.59 53.69
N ALA A 417 6.21 32.67 53.68
CA ALA A 417 7.15 33.61 54.31
C ALA A 417 8.38 33.99 53.41
N CYS A 418 9.20 34.90 53.92
CA CYS A 418 10.54 35.43 53.50
C CYS A 418 11.50 34.55 52.66
N GLY A 419 12.50 35.11 51.93
CA GLY A 419 12.86 36.52 51.67
C GLY A 419 14.39 36.83 51.75
N SER A 420 14.87 37.83 50.98
CA SER A 420 16.22 38.49 51.03
C SER A 420 17.48 37.63 50.73
N THR A 421 18.63 38.11 50.22
CA THR A 421 19.07 39.33 49.44
C THR A 421 20.50 39.07 48.87
N GLU A 422 21.06 40.00 48.08
CA GLU A 422 22.50 40.12 47.73
C GLU A 422 23.13 39.03 46.80
N ASP A 423 24.29 39.23 46.17
CA ASP A 423 24.72 40.33 45.28
C ASP A 423 25.96 39.89 44.44
N GLY A 424 26.42 40.70 43.47
CA GLY A 424 27.84 40.73 43.05
C GLY A 424 28.39 39.75 41.97
N ASN A 425 28.63 40.29 40.78
CA ASN A 425 29.72 40.08 39.79
C ASN A 425 30.68 38.84 39.75
N THR A 426 31.17 38.64 38.51
CA THR A 426 32.52 38.20 38.05
C THR A 426 32.85 36.72 37.73
N CYS A 427 33.46 36.58 36.53
CA CYS A 427 34.47 35.59 36.07
C CYS A 427 34.14 34.10 35.78
N VAL A 428 34.41 33.74 34.51
CA VAL A 428 35.29 32.64 34.02
C VAL A 428 35.07 31.20 34.56
N GLU A 429 34.43 30.37 33.70
CA GLU A 429 34.92 29.09 33.11
C GLU A 429 35.44 27.90 33.99
N VAL A 430 35.42 26.69 33.40
CA VAL A 430 36.13 25.45 33.82
C VAL A 430 35.51 24.57 34.95
N ILE A 431 34.57 23.70 34.55
CA ILE A 431 34.71 22.21 34.49
C ILE A 431 34.93 21.35 35.80
N VAL A 432 34.01 20.38 35.99
CA VAL A 432 34.18 18.96 36.49
C VAL A 432 33.86 18.50 37.96
N THR A 433 32.80 17.67 38.04
CA THR A 433 32.55 16.42 38.86
C THR A 433 32.36 16.38 40.40
N ASN A 434 31.35 15.56 40.79
CA ASN A 434 31.35 14.45 41.80
C ASN A 434 31.69 14.69 43.29
N GLU A 435 31.19 13.92 44.27
CA GLU A 435 30.07 12.94 44.37
C GLU A 435 29.74 12.64 45.86
N ASN A 436 28.54 12.09 46.13
CA ASN A 436 28.16 11.31 47.35
C ASN A 436 28.21 12.07 48.71
N THR A 437 27.68 11.58 49.85
CA THR A 437 27.25 10.23 50.31
C THR A 437 26.03 10.27 51.27
N SER A 438 25.18 9.21 51.23
CA SER A 438 24.36 8.65 52.36
C SER A 438 23.34 9.54 53.11
N CYS A 439 22.23 9.07 53.69
CA CYS A 439 21.42 7.82 53.69
C CYS A 439 20.00 8.20 54.27
N THR A 440 19.00 7.37 54.57
CA THR A 440 18.85 5.91 54.77
C THR A 440 17.39 5.49 54.48
N CYS A 441 17.10 4.17 54.40
CA CYS A 441 15.74 3.60 54.32
C CYS A 441 15.32 2.96 55.68
N PRO A 442 14.07 2.49 55.89
CA PRO A 442 13.46 1.32 55.22
C PRO A 442 12.13 1.63 54.46
N SER A 443 11.85 1.07 53.27
CA SER A 443 11.17 -0.23 53.00
C SER A 443 9.64 -0.20 53.15
N SER A 444 8.79 -0.68 52.24
CA SER A 444 8.92 -1.30 50.90
C SER A 444 7.69 -0.90 50.05
N GLY A 445 7.64 -0.96 48.71
CA GLY A 445 8.35 -1.82 47.74
C GLY A 445 7.48 -3.03 47.36
N ASN A 446 7.47 -3.61 46.15
CA ASN A 446 8.25 -3.47 44.90
C ASN A 446 7.41 -4.13 43.75
N LEU A 447 7.67 -4.16 42.44
CA LEU A 447 8.41 -3.46 41.34
C LEU A 447 8.01 -4.26 40.04
N LEU A 448 8.07 -3.87 38.76
CA LEU A 448 8.56 -2.75 37.90
C LEU A 448 7.63 -2.75 36.64
N GLY A 449 7.70 -1.84 35.65
CA GLY A 449 8.58 -0.68 35.51
C GLY A 449 8.47 0.07 34.17
N SER A 450 8.98 1.31 34.18
CA SER A 450 9.39 2.07 32.98
C SER A 450 10.82 2.54 33.19
N PRO A 451 11.56 2.84 32.10
CA PRO A 451 12.01 4.22 31.96
C PRO A 451 11.99 4.73 30.50
N LYS A 452 12.01 6.03 30.17
CA LYS A 452 11.58 7.34 30.75
C LYS A 452 11.85 8.36 29.61
N ILE A 453 10.98 9.30 29.19
CA ILE A 453 10.47 10.52 29.88
C ILE A 453 11.62 11.49 30.20
N LYS A 454 11.64 12.79 29.84
CA LYS A 454 10.76 13.75 29.08
C LYS A 454 11.72 14.73 28.33
N LYS A 455 11.38 15.81 27.59
CA LYS A 455 10.30 16.83 27.50
C LYS A 455 10.32 17.39 26.03
N GLY A 456 9.44 18.26 25.50
CA GLY A 456 8.19 18.84 25.97
C GLY A 456 8.21 20.38 26.15
N LEU A 457 7.81 21.16 25.11
CA LEU A 457 7.31 22.55 25.16
C LEU A 457 6.74 23.01 23.78
N SER A 458 5.89 24.05 23.75
CA SER A 458 5.27 24.69 22.55
C SER A 458 4.62 26.03 22.98
N PRO A 459 3.94 26.86 22.13
CA PRO A 459 3.86 26.93 20.65
C PRO A 459 4.09 28.37 20.08
N HIS A 460 4.09 28.57 18.73
CA HIS A 460 3.31 29.63 18.02
C HIS A 460 3.53 29.72 16.48
N CYS A 461 2.47 29.43 15.71
CA CYS A 461 1.84 30.17 14.59
C CYS A 461 2.59 30.71 13.32
N ASN A 462 1.87 30.57 12.18
CA ASN A 462 1.99 31.21 10.84
C ASN A 462 3.21 30.77 9.99
N GLY A 463 3.17 30.64 8.65
CA GLY A 463 2.26 31.12 7.58
C GLY A 463 3.07 32.00 6.60
N SER A 464 2.96 31.99 5.26
CA SER A 464 1.98 31.50 4.28
C SER A 464 2.74 30.86 3.08
N ASP A 465 2.22 29.88 2.33
CA ASP A 465 1.18 29.93 1.27
C ASP A 465 1.54 30.79 0.03
N CYS A 466 1.58 30.15 -1.15
CA CYS A 466 1.37 30.75 -2.48
C CYS A 466 1.05 29.67 -3.52
N GLY A 467 0.22 30.02 -4.51
CA GLY A 467 -0.11 29.17 -5.65
C GLY A 467 -0.67 30.00 -6.81
N TYR A 468 -0.76 29.41 -7.99
CA TYR A 468 -1.55 29.97 -9.10
C TYR A 468 -2.07 28.88 -10.02
N SER A 469 -3.17 29.17 -10.71
CA SER A 469 -3.98 28.22 -11.47
C SER A 469 -3.83 28.40 -12.98
N SER A 470 -4.25 27.42 -13.76
CA SER A 470 -5.00 27.63 -15.01
C SER A 470 -5.75 26.35 -15.37
N SER A 471 -6.93 26.51 -15.99
CA SER A 471 -7.80 25.42 -16.44
C SER A 471 -8.10 25.60 -17.93
N MET A 472 -8.31 24.49 -18.64
CA MET A 472 -8.99 24.46 -19.93
C MET A 472 -9.81 23.17 -20.02
N GLU A 473 -10.94 23.24 -20.73
CA GLU A 473 -11.94 22.16 -20.81
C GLU A 473 -11.98 21.52 -22.21
N GLY A 474 -12.54 20.31 -22.29
CA GLY A 474 -12.70 19.52 -23.52
C GLY A 474 -11.65 18.40 -23.65
N SER A 475 -11.99 17.18 -24.06
CA SER A 475 -13.24 16.71 -24.69
C SER A 475 -13.55 15.25 -24.30
N GLU A 476 -14.83 14.85 -24.40
CA GLU A 476 -15.22 13.43 -24.35
C GLU A 476 -14.91 12.74 -25.70
N THR A 477 -14.46 11.48 -25.68
CA THR A 477 -15.16 10.34 -26.32
C THR A 477 -14.38 9.02 -26.23
N GLY A 478 -15.12 7.92 -26.03
CA GLY A 478 -14.87 6.60 -26.65
C GLY A 478 -13.50 5.92 -26.46
N SER A 479 -13.42 5.00 -25.50
CA SER A 479 -12.52 3.84 -25.61
C SER A 479 -13.36 2.56 -25.63
N ARG A 480 -13.27 1.77 -26.71
CA ARG A 480 -13.89 0.43 -26.78
C ARG A 480 -12.86 -0.60 -26.35
N GLU A 481 -13.25 -1.52 -25.48
CA GLU A 481 -12.38 -2.58 -25.00
C GLU A 481 -12.11 -3.63 -26.10
N GLY A 482 -10.89 -4.18 -26.08
CA GLY A 482 -10.58 -5.47 -26.67
C GLY A 482 -10.28 -6.45 -25.53
N SER A 483 -11.24 -7.32 -25.21
CA SER A 483 -11.22 -8.17 -24.03
C SER A 483 -11.21 -9.66 -24.40
N ASP A 484 -10.28 -10.43 -23.85
CA ASP A 484 -10.29 -11.90 -23.91
C ASP A 484 -10.14 -12.50 -22.50
N VAL A 485 -11.28 -12.71 -21.84
CA VAL A 485 -11.45 -13.66 -20.72
C VAL A 485 -12.83 -14.32 -20.91
N ALA A 486 -12.89 -15.64 -20.80
CA ALA A 486 -14.08 -16.41 -21.14
C ALA A 486 -15.30 -16.08 -20.26
N CYS A 487 -16.48 -16.01 -20.90
CA CYS A 487 -17.76 -16.08 -20.20
C CYS A 487 -18.11 -17.54 -19.89
N THR A 488 -18.54 -17.79 -18.66
CA THR A 488 -19.46 -18.88 -18.32
C THR A 488 -20.79 -18.26 -17.90
N GLU A 489 -21.86 -19.07 -17.98
CA GLU A 489 -23.27 -18.64 -17.86
C GLU A 489 -23.78 -17.85 -19.07
N GLY A 490 -24.85 -18.35 -19.67
CA GLY A 490 -25.45 -17.76 -20.86
C GLY A 490 -26.96 -17.95 -20.86
N ILE A 491 -27.69 -16.84 -20.77
CA ILE A 491 -29.12 -16.75 -21.09
C ILE A 491 -29.30 -15.46 -21.90
N CYS A 492 -29.38 -15.59 -23.22
CA CYS A 492 -29.68 -14.48 -24.14
C CYS A 492 -30.93 -14.84 -24.94
N ASN A 493 -31.97 -14.01 -24.84
CA ASN A 493 -33.13 -14.08 -25.73
C ASN A 493 -32.84 -13.33 -27.05
N HIS A 494 -33.58 -13.69 -28.09
CA HIS A 494 -33.44 -13.19 -29.47
C HIS A 494 -34.16 -11.85 -29.71
N ASP A 495 -34.20 -11.46 -31.01
CA ASP A 495 -35.02 -10.43 -31.67
C ASP A 495 -34.33 -9.04 -31.84
N GLU A 496 -34.30 -8.42 -33.03
CA GLU A 496 -34.68 -8.87 -34.39
C GLU A 496 -34.01 -8.04 -35.52
N HIS A 497 -34.04 -8.57 -36.75
CA HIS A 497 -33.87 -7.93 -38.08
C HIS A 497 -32.54 -7.25 -38.54
N GLY A 498 -32.18 -7.52 -39.81
CA GLY A 498 -31.27 -6.68 -40.63
C GLY A 498 -30.54 -7.44 -41.75
N ASP A 499 -31.03 -7.34 -43.00
CA ASP A 499 -30.31 -7.77 -44.24
C ASP A 499 -28.97 -7.01 -44.42
N ASP A 500 -27.95 -7.47 -45.16
CA ASP A 500 -28.00 -8.03 -46.52
C ASP A 500 -26.81 -9.00 -46.82
N SER A 501 -26.81 -9.52 -48.04
CA SER A 501 -26.10 -10.65 -48.63
C SER A 501 -24.61 -10.50 -48.97
N CYS A 502 -23.88 -11.63 -48.93
CA CYS A 502 -22.97 -12.09 -50.00
C CYS A 502 -22.66 -13.59 -49.87
N VAL A 503 -22.18 -14.23 -50.94
CA VAL A 503 -22.19 -15.70 -51.15
C VAL A 503 -20.78 -16.23 -51.47
N HIS A 504 -20.39 -17.40 -50.94
CA HIS A 504 -19.81 -18.53 -51.72
C HIS A 504 -19.54 -19.83 -50.92
N HIS A 505 -19.90 -20.96 -51.54
CA HIS A 505 -19.55 -22.39 -51.37
C HIS A 505 -18.43 -22.83 -50.39
N CYS A 506 -18.62 -23.89 -49.58
CA CYS A 506 -18.59 -25.36 -49.88
C CYS A 506 -17.15 -25.90 -50.11
N GLU A 507 -16.76 -27.14 -49.76
CA GLU A 507 -17.50 -28.42 -49.68
C GLU A 507 -17.24 -29.25 -48.39
N ASP A 508 -17.98 -30.35 -48.24
CA ASP A 508 -18.10 -31.23 -47.07
C ASP A 508 -17.13 -32.43 -47.03
N LYS A 509 -17.06 -33.12 -45.87
CA LYS A 509 -17.29 -34.59 -45.80
C LYS A 509 -17.36 -35.20 -44.38
N GLU A 510 -18.31 -36.11 -44.23
CA GLU A 510 -18.47 -37.10 -43.16
C GLU A 510 -17.50 -38.30 -43.43
N ASP A 511 -17.28 -39.31 -42.57
CA ASP A 511 -18.26 -40.34 -42.12
C ASP A 511 -17.70 -41.29 -41.02
N ASP A 512 -18.55 -42.19 -40.52
CA ASP A 512 -18.43 -43.16 -39.38
C ASP A 512 -17.33 -44.27 -39.43
N GLY A 513 -17.21 -45.10 -38.37
CA GLY A 513 -16.75 -46.51 -38.56
C GLY A 513 -16.13 -47.35 -37.39
N ASP A 514 -16.94 -47.73 -36.40
CA ASP A 514 -16.80 -48.70 -35.26
C ASP A 514 -15.96 -50.04 -35.38
N SER A 515 -15.85 -50.79 -34.25
CA SER A 515 -15.36 -52.20 -34.03
C SER A 515 -13.82 -52.46 -33.98
N CYS A 516 -13.15 -53.42 -33.27
CA CYS A 516 -13.41 -54.67 -32.49
C CYS A 516 -12.92 -55.98 -33.19
N VAL A 517 -12.28 -57.00 -32.56
CA VAL A 517 -11.73 -57.21 -31.17
C VAL A 517 -10.83 -58.49 -31.07
N GLU A 518 -10.06 -58.65 -29.96
CA GLU A 518 -9.52 -59.89 -29.31
C GLU A 518 -8.22 -60.66 -29.74
N CYS A 519 -7.57 -61.27 -28.71
CA CYS A 519 -6.71 -62.49 -28.66
C CYS A 519 -5.37 -62.57 -29.47
N TRP A 520 -4.31 -63.36 -29.19
CA TRP A 520 -3.79 -64.28 -28.12
C TRP A 520 -2.30 -64.64 -28.47
N ALA A 521 -1.43 -65.36 -27.72
CA ALA A 521 -1.19 -65.64 -26.28
C ALA A 521 0.13 -66.45 -26.07
N ASN A 522 0.62 -66.59 -24.82
CA ASN A 522 1.59 -67.57 -24.25
C ASN A 522 3.01 -67.84 -24.86
N SER A 523 4.07 -67.78 -24.03
CA SER A 523 4.89 -68.96 -23.56
C SER A 523 6.25 -68.59 -22.91
N GLU A 524 6.58 -69.19 -21.75
CA GLU A 524 7.84 -69.92 -21.37
C GLU A 524 9.26 -69.30 -21.62
N GLU A 525 10.34 -69.56 -20.87
CA GLU A 525 10.60 -70.16 -19.54
C GLU A 525 12.06 -69.82 -19.09
N ASN A 526 12.40 -69.95 -17.79
CA ASN A 526 13.75 -70.24 -17.21
C ASN A 526 15.00 -69.33 -17.57
N ASN A 527 16.01 -69.03 -16.74
CA ASN A 527 16.57 -69.79 -15.62
C ASN A 527 17.61 -69.00 -14.73
N ILE A 528 17.63 -69.26 -13.41
CA ILE A 528 18.83 -69.47 -12.53
C ILE A 528 19.85 -68.34 -12.11
N LYS A 529 19.98 -68.17 -10.76
CA LYS A 529 21.13 -67.73 -9.88
C LYS A 529 21.75 -66.30 -10.04
N GLY A 530 22.14 -65.57 -8.98
CA GLY A 530 21.87 -65.72 -7.53
C GLY A 530 22.97 -65.21 -6.56
N LYS A 531 22.61 -64.95 -5.28
CA LYS A 531 23.45 -64.58 -4.10
C LYS A 531 23.98 -63.11 -4.10
N ASN A 532 24.33 -62.45 -2.97
CA ASN A 532 24.54 -62.93 -1.60
C ASN A 532 24.26 -61.90 -0.45
N LYS A 533 24.12 -62.43 0.78
CA LYS A 533 23.72 -61.82 2.08
C LYS A 533 24.60 -60.67 2.64
N LYS A 534 24.00 -59.74 3.43
CA LYS A 534 24.37 -59.28 4.81
C LYS A 534 23.63 -57.96 5.19
N LYS A 535 23.33 -57.60 6.46
CA LYS A 535 23.15 -58.33 7.74
C LYS A 535 22.30 -57.46 8.73
N LYS A 536 21.59 -58.08 9.69
CA LYS A 536 20.75 -57.42 10.72
C LYS A 536 21.51 -56.51 11.70
N LYS A 537 20.81 -55.51 12.26
CA LYS A 537 20.82 -55.18 13.71
C LYS A 537 19.39 -54.79 14.17
N LYS A 538 19.07 -54.91 15.47
CA LYS A 538 17.72 -54.74 16.09
C LYS A 538 17.88 -54.38 17.58
N SER A 539 16.76 -54.15 18.30
CA SER A 539 16.60 -53.71 19.72
C SER A 539 16.64 -52.18 19.92
N LYS A 540 15.94 -51.57 20.88
CA LYS A 540 15.05 -52.04 21.98
C LYS A 540 14.05 -50.90 22.28
N ILE A 541 12.73 -51.08 22.22
CA ILE A 541 11.80 -51.39 23.34
C ILE A 541 12.10 -50.66 24.67
N LEU A 542 11.13 -49.84 25.10
CA LEU A 542 10.71 -49.58 26.48
C LEU A 542 9.17 -49.61 26.53
N LYS A 543 8.58 -49.76 27.72
CA LYS A 543 7.13 -49.98 27.97
C LYS A 543 6.73 -49.28 29.27
N CYS A 544 5.52 -48.69 29.30
CA CYS A 544 4.66 -48.29 30.43
C CYS A 544 3.41 -47.61 29.79
N ASP A 545 2.16 -47.75 30.24
CA ASP A 545 1.57 -48.56 31.32
C ASP A 545 0.17 -49.10 30.91
N GLU A 546 -0.41 -49.98 31.72
CA GLU A 546 -1.84 -50.36 31.67
C GLU A 546 -2.53 -49.91 32.96
N HIS A 547 -3.75 -49.36 32.89
CA HIS A 547 -4.75 -49.54 33.94
C HIS A 547 -6.18 -49.36 33.40
N ILE A 548 -7.15 -50.11 33.95
CA ILE A 548 -8.50 -50.28 33.38
C ILE A 548 -9.59 -50.00 34.43
N GLN A 549 -10.60 -49.21 34.03
CA GLN A 549 -12.00 -49.17 34.54
C GLN A 549 -12.81 -48.27 33.57
N LYS A 550 -13.84 -48.65 32.80
CA LYS A 550 -14.78 -49.80 32.67
C LYS A 550 -16.17 -49.62 33.31
N LEU A 551 -17.07 -48.90 32.61
CA LEU A 551 -18.56 -48.97 32.64
C LEU A 551 -19.12 -47.98 31.59
N GLY A 552 -20.10 -48.27 30.71
CA GLY A 552 -20.64 -49.55 30.23
C GLY A 552 -22.03 -49.44 29.56
N SER A 553 -22.30 -50.24 28.49
CA SER A 553 -23.63 -50.61 27.94
C SER A 553 -24.43 -49.56 27.10
N CYS A 554 -25.17 -49.86 26.01
CA CYS A 554 -25.19 -50.99 25.05
C CYS A 554 -26.01 -50.67 23.76
N ILE A 555 -25.51 -51.11 22.59
CA ILE A 555 -26.19 -51.83 21.48
C ILE A 555 -27.55 -51.31 20.90
N THR A 556 -27.57 -50.86 19.63
CA THR A 556 -28.21 -51.56 18.45
C THR A 556 -27.94 -50.82 17.11
N ASP A 557 -27.63 -51.59 16.07
CA ASP A 557 -27.52 -51.25 14.62
C ASP A 557 -28.61 -52.10 13.85
N PRO A 558 -28.79 -52.21 12.50
CA PRO A 558 -27.92 -51.78 11.38
C PRO A 558 -28.50 -51.33 10.00
N GLY A 559 -27.61 -50.76 9.17
CA GLY A 559 -27.53 -51.03 7.70
C GLY A 559 -27.88 -49.89 6.72
N ASN A 560 -27.36 -49.85 5.47
CA ASN A 560 -26.45 -50.81 4.81
C ASN A 560 -25.90 -50.31 3.42
N ARG A 561 -24.55 -50.30 3.21
CA ARG A 561 -23.79 -50.90 2.04
C ARG A 561 -24.02 -50.36 0.58
N GLU A 562 -23.08 -50.40 -0.41
CA GLU A 562 -21.66 -50.84 -0.52
C GLU A 562 -20.94 -50.50 -1.87
N THR A 563 -19.58 -50.50 -1.88
CA THR A 563 -18.63 -50.87 -3.00
C THR A 563 -18.54 -50.02 -4.30
N SER A 564 -17.51 -50.05 -5.18
CA SER A 564 -16.03 -50.34 -5.17
C SER A 564 -15.45 -50.12 -6.61
N GLY A 565 -14.14 -50.11 -6.98
CA GLY A 565 -12.86 -50.11 -6.25
C GLY A 565 -11.68 -50.81 -7.01
N ASN A 566 -10.44 -50.28 -6.93
CA ASN A 566 -9.15 -50.84 -7.47
C ASN A 566 -8.98 -50.77 -9.03
N THR A 567 -7.83 -50.95 -9.73
CA THR A 567 -6.41 -51.33 -9.46
C THR A 567 -5.44 -50.61 -10.46
N VAL A 568 -4.11 -50.85 -10.50
CA VAL A 568 -3.09 -50.09 -11.29
C VAL A 568 -1.94 -50.92 -11.92
N HIS A 569 -1.50 -50.53 -13.15
CA HIS A 569 -0.22 -50.78 -13.88
C HIS A 569 0.26 -52.19 -14.32
N THR A 570 0.86 -52.23 -15.53
CA THR A 570 2.24 -52.73 -15.73
C THR A 570 2.89 -52.13 -17.01
N VAL A 571 4.22 -52.26 -17.15
CA VAL A 571 5.06 -51.70 -18.25
C VAL A 571 6.21 -52.67 -18.53
N PHE A 572 6.74 -52.71 -19.77
CA PHE A 572 8.09 -53.25 -20.04
C PHE A 572 8.84 -52.41 -21.09
N HIS A 573 10.12 -52.73 -21.33
CA HIS A 573 11.12 -51.84 -21.94
C HIS A 573 11.95 -52.56 -23.01
N ARG A 574 12.44 -51.85 -24.05
CA ARG A 574 13.51 -52.33 -24.95
C ARG A 574 14.54 -51.24 -25.31
N ASP A 575 15.40 -51.51 -26.28
CA ASP A 575 16.85 -51.28 -26.15
C ASP A 575 17.58 -51.18 -27.52
N LYS A 576 18.84 -50.68 -27.51
CA LYS A 576 19.91 -50.73 -28.56
C LYS A 576 19.84 -49.71 -29.70
N THR A 577 20.94 -49.05 -30.15
CA THR A 577 22.40 -49.00 -29.80
C THR A 577 23.04 -47.73 -30.47
N LYS A 578 24.33 -47.32 -30.40
CA LYS A 578 25.62 -47.90 -29.93
C LYS A 578 26.68 -46.81 -29.57
N ASP A 579 27.87 -47.26 -29.16
CA ASP A 579 29.19 -46.60 -28.98
C ASP A 579 29.63 -45.65 -30.15
N THR A 580 30.51 -44.64 -29.99
CA THR A 580 31.92 -44.66 -29.51
C THR A 580 32.48 -43.27 -29.08
N HIS A 581 33.65 -43.24 -28.39
CA HIS A 581 34.51 -42.05 -28.15
C HIS A 581 35.93 -42.26 -28.75
N PRO A 582 36.65 -41.20 -29.19
CA PRO A 582 37.74 -40.63 -28.36
C PRO A 582 37.90 -39.08 -28.46
N GLU A 583 39.07 -38.56 -28.06
CA GLU A 583 39.43 -37.14 -27.82
C GLU A 583 39.87 -36.33 -29.08
N SER A 584 39.71 -34.99 -29.09
CA SER A 584 40.74 -34.04 -29.59
C SER A 584 40.41 -32.54 -29.36
N CYS A 585 41.42 -31.69 -29.57
CA CYS A 585 41.60 -30.27 -29.22
C CYS A 585 40.66 -29.20 -29.84
N CYS A 586 40.59 -28.07 -29.11
CA CYS A 586 40.43 -26.65 -29.49
C CYS A 586 40.20 -26.25 -30.97
N SER A 587 39.29 -25.29 -31.22
CA SER A 587 39.67 -23.90 -31.61
C SER A 587 38.50 -22.93 -31.95
N SER A 588 38.75 -21.64 -31.70
CA SER A 588 38.18 -20.43 -32.36
C SER A 588 36.70 -20.03 -32.23
N GLU A 589 36.50 -18.70 -32.17
CA GLU A 589 35.21 -17.99 -32.13
C GLU A 589 34.69 -17.64 -33.54
N LYS A 590 33.37 -17.42 -33.66
CA LYS A 590 32.72 -16.24 -34.31
C LYS A 590 31.20 -16.37 -34.34
N GLY A 591 30.47 -15.25 -34.35
CA GLY A 591 29.05 -15.24 -34.77
C GLY A 591 28.02 -14.47 -33.93
N GLY A 592 28.38 -13.41 -33.20
CA GLY A 592 27.38 -12.47 -32.65
C GLY A 592 26.94 -11.45 -33.71
N GLN A 593 25.63 -11.22 -33.86
CA GLN A 593 25.10 -10.15 -34.74
C GLN A 593 25.22 -8.78 -34.05
N PRO A 594 25.48 -7.68 -34.80
CA PRO A 594 25.47 -6.32 -34.25
C PRO A 594 24.04 -5.82 -33.99
N LEU A 595 23.90 -4.87 -33.06
CA LEU A 595 22.63 -4.20 -32.75
C LEU A 595 22.24 -3.18 -33.84
N PRO A 596 20.94 -2.84 -34.01
CA PRO A 596 20.44 -2.17 -35.23
C PRO A 596 20.93 -0.73 -35.46
N TRP A 597 21.42 -0.04 -34.42
CA TRP A 597 21.72 1.40 -34.46
C TRP A 597 23.04 1.78 -35.17
N PHE A 598 23.75 0.84 -35.79
CA PHE A 598 25.08 1.07 -36.36
C PHE A 598 25.13 1.69 -37.77
N GLU A 599 23.99 1.82 -38.48
CA GLU A 599 23.98 2.12 -39.93
C GLU A 599 23.87 3.62 -40.33
N HIS A 600 24.17 4.57 -39.43
CA HIS A 600 24.27 6.00 -39.80
C HIS A 600 25.70 6.55 -39.75
N ARG A 601 26.48 6.32 -40.82
CA ARG A 601 27.80 6.95 -40.99
C ARG A 601 28.24 7.13 -42.46
N LYS A 602 28.05 8.33 -43.03
CA LYS A 602 28.81 8.79 -44.21
C LYS A 602 29.15 10.29 -44.12
N ASN A 603 30.45 10.58 -44.24
CA ASN A 603 31.08 11.86 -44.63
C ASN A 603 30.81 13.11 -43.77
N VAL A 604 31.80 13.49 -42.95
CA VAL A 604 32.05 14.88 -42.50
C VAL A 604 33.55 15.19 -42.67
N PRO A 605 33.98 16.39 -43.13
CA PRO A 605 35.41 16.70 -43.35
C PRO A 605 36.22 16.94 -42.06
N GLN A 606 37.55 16.92 -42.18
CA GLN A 606 38.46 17.46 -41.16
C GLN A 606 38.55 18.98 -41.27
N PHE A 607 38.51 19.70 -40.14
CA PHE A 607 39.00 21.07 -39.82
C PHE A 607 38.21 21.58 -38.60
N ALA A 608 38.67 22.51 -37.74
CA ALA A 608 39.99 23.09 -37.46
C ALA A 608 40.02 23.50 -35.96
N GLU A 609 41.19 23.82 -35.39
CA GLU A 609 41.32 24.23 -33.97
C GLU A 609 40.70 25.63 -33.71
N PRO A 610 39.79 25.78 -32.74
CA PRO A 610 39.32 27.09 -32.28
C PRO A 610 40.36 27.78 -31.38
N THR A 611 40.54 29.08 -31.55
CA THR A 611 41.58 29.87 -30.87
C THR A 611 41.29 30.10 -29.39
N GLU A 612 42.32 30.02 -28.54
CA GLU A 612 42.21 30.38 -27.11
C GLU A 612 41.73 31.84 -26.94
N THR A 613 40.72 32.03 -26.10
CA THR A 613 40.34 33.35 -25.57
C THR A 613 40.23 33.28 -24.05
N LEU A 614 41.04 34.08 -23.37
CA LEU A 614 41.36 33.93 -21.96
C LEU A 614 40.36 34.70 -21.07
N PHE A 615 39.56 33.99 -20.28
CA PHE A 615 38.71 34.56 -19.22
C PHE A 615 38.82 33.77 -17.92
N GLY A 616 38.48 34.43 -16.80
CA GLY A 616 38.99 34.10 -15.47
C GLY A 616 38.50 32.79 -14.83
N PRO A 617 39.19 32.34 -13.76
CA PRO A 617 38.90 31.07 -13.07
C PRO A 617 37.71 31.23 -12.10
N ASP A 618 36.48 31.05 -12.59
CA ASP A 618 35.29 31.03 -11.74
C ASP A 618 34.90 29.62 -11.26
N SER A 619 34.19 29.57 -10.12
CA SER A 619 34.18 28.43 -9.21
C SER A 619 32.96 27.51 -9.37
N GLY A 620 33.17 26.34 -10.00
CA GLY A 620 32.07 25.40 -10.35
C GLY A 620 32.41 23.90 -10.29
N LYS A 621 33.32 23.46 -9.40
CA LYS A 621 33.80 22.06 -9.36
C LYS A 621 32.66 21.04 -9.20
N GLY A 622 32.63 20.04 -10.08
CA GLY A 622 31.71 18.89 -10.02
C GLY A 622 30.55 18.91 -11.01
N ALA A 623 30.55 19.79 -12.00
CA ALA A 623 30.65 19.24 -13.35
C ALA A 623 32.13 18.89 -13.58
N LYS A 624 32.46 17.91 -14.44
CA LYS A 624 33.84 17.85 -14.93
C LYS A 624 34.13 19.16 -15.65
N SER A 625 35.29 19.77 -15.43
CA SER A 625 35.64 20.98 -16.18
C SER A 625 35.74 20.68 -17.68
N LEU A 626 35.65 21.70 -18.53
CA LEU A 626 35.79 21.51 -19.99
C LEU A 626 37.14 20.86 -20.33
N VAL A 627 38.18 21.14 -19.54
CA VAL A 627 39.50 20.51 -19.62
C VAL A 627 39.41 19.02 -19.28
N GLU A 628 38.85 18.65 -18.12
CA GLU A 628 38.67 17.24 -17.70
C GLU A 628 37.80 16.40 -18.67
N LEU A 629 36.92 17.06 -19.44
CA LEU A 629 36.12 16.42 -20.49
C LEU A 629 36.87 16.29 -21.83
N LEU A 630 37.74 17.25 -22.16
CA LEU A 630 38.65 17.15 -23.31
C LEU A 630 39.72 16.07 -23.07
N GLU A 631 40.27 16.00 -21.86
CA GLU A 631 41.16 14.92 -21.40
C GLU A 631 40.46 13.56 -21.53
N LEU A 632 39.25 13.41 -20.97
CA LEU A 632 38.46 12.18 -21.11
C LEU A 632 38.18 11.81 -22.59
N ALA A 633 37.93 12.79 -23.45
CA ALA A 633 37.73 12.53 -24.88
C ALA A 633 39.01 12.03 -25.57
N ALA A 634 40.18 12.54 -25.18
CA ALA A 634 41.48 12.05 -25.63
C ALA A 634 41.81 10.65 -25.06
N GLU A 635 41.46 10.37 -23.81
CA GLU A 635 41.56 9.04 -23.20
C GLU A 635 40.68 8.02 -23.91
N CYS A 636 39.39 8.31 -24.13
CA CYS A 636 38.48 7.42 -24.85
C CYS A 636 38.99 7.09 -26.27
N LYS A 637 39.57 8.09 -26.94
CA LYS A 637 40.15 7.95 -28.28
C LYS A 637 41.47 7.15 -28.28
N SER A 638 42.33 7.32 -27.29
CA SER A 638 43.61 6.58 -27.18
C SER A 638 43.44 5.15 -26.69
N ALA A 639 42.44 4.88 -25.85
CA ALA A 639 42.01 3.53 -25.46
C ALA A 639 41.24 2.78 -26.58
N GLY A 640 40.90 3.45 -27.69
CA GLY A 640 40.31 2.83 -28.88
C GLY A 640 38.82 2.50 -28.76
N TYR A 641 38.06 3.16 -27.88
CA TYR A 641 36.62 2.92 -27.76
C TYR A 641 35.86 3.28 -29.05
N PRO A 642 34.84 2.49 -29.45
CA PRO A 642 34.05 2.75 -30.64
C PRO A 642 33.09 3.94 -30.45
N GLY A 643 33.54 5.13 -30.82
CA GLY A 643 32.73 6.35 -30.77
C GLY A 643 33.55 7.63 -30.93
N THR A 644 32.95 8.76 -30.62
CA THR A 644 33.64 10.05 -30.44
C THR A 644 32.97 10.81 -29.31
N LEU A 645 33.67 11.07 -28.21
CA LEU A 645 33.18 11.99 -27.17
C LEU A 645 33.51 13.42 -27.59
N ILE A 646 32.49 14.28 -27.61
CA ILE A 646 32.61 15.69 -27.99
C ILE A 646 32.10 16.54 -26.82
N PRO A 647 32.99 17.23 -26.08
CA PRO A 647 32.59 18.02 -24.93
C PRO A 647 32.08 19.39 -25.36
N TYR A 648 30.92 19.80 -24.82
CA TYR A 648 30.28 21.09 -25.10
C TYR A 648 30.03 21.83 -23.78
N ARG A 649 30.27 23.15 -23.77
CA ARG A 649 29.96 24.00 -22.61
C ARG A 649 28.55 24.57 -22.76
N CYS A 650 27.68 24.23 -21.81
CA CYS A 650 26.30 24.71 -21.75
C CYS A 650 25.94 24.94 -20.26
N ASP A 651 25.52 26.14 -19.89
CA ASP A 651 24.89 26.37 -18.59
C ASP A 651 23.40 26.01 -18.69
N LEU A 652 23.02 24.88 -18.11
CA LEU A 652 21.64 24.39 -18.12
C LEU A 652 20.67 25.25 -17.29
N SER A 653 21.12 26.30 -16.61
CA SER A 653 20.22 27.31 -16.03
C SER A 653 19.77 28.39 -17.03
N ASN A 654 20.36 28.43 -18.23
CA ASN A 654 20.02 29.34 -19.33
C ASN A 654 19.39 28.58 -20.52
N GLU A 655 18.21 28.99 -20.99
CA GLU A 655 17.59 28.37 -22.18
C GLU A 655 18.36 28.70 -23.47
N GLU A 656 19.00 29.87 -23.58
CA GLU A 656 19.78 30.23 -24.77
C GLU A 656 21.02 29.34 -24.96
N ASP A 657 21.69 28.93 -23.87
CA ASP A 657 22.78 27.95 -23.87
C ASP A 657 22.28 26.58 -24.36
N ILE A 658 21.11 26.13 -23.88
CA ILE A 658 20.51 24.84 -24.27
C ILE A 658 20.15 24.85 -25.77
N LEU A 659 19.47 25.88 -26.24
CA LEU A 659 19.12 26.03 -27.65
C LEU A 659 20.37 26.12 -28.54
N SER A 660 21.43 26.80 -28.07
CA SER A 660 22.73 26.85 -28.75
C SER A 660 23.40 25.48 -28.85
N MET A 661 23.34 24.68 -27.77
CA MET A 661 23.84 23.31 -27.75
C MET A 661 23.09 22.42 -28.75
N PHE A 662 21.76 22.44 -28.75
CA PHE A 662 20.98 21.64 -29.72
C PHE A 662 21.17 22.12 -31.17
N SER A 663 21.37 23.43 -31.40
CA SER A 663 21.73 23.97 -32.71
C SER A 663 23.12 23.49 -33.18
N ALA A 664 24.10 23.44 -32.28
CA ALA A 664 25.42 22.88 -32.55
C ALA A 664 25.35 21.38 -32.88
N ILE A 665 24.56 20.60 -32.13
CA ILE A 665 24.35 19.17 -32.39
C ILE A 665 23.67 18.96 -33.75
N ARG A 666 22.59 19.69 -34.06
CA ARG A 666 21.88 19.60 -35.35
C ARG A 666 22.81 19.90 -36.53
N SER A 667 23.67 20.92 -36.40
CA SER A 667 24.59 21.34 -37.47
C SER A 667 25.84 20.47 -37.64
N GLN A 668 26.35 19.85 -36.58
CA GLN A 668 27.59 19.06 -36.62
C GLN A 668 27.35 17.53 -36.70
N HIS A 669 26.23 17.06 -36.17
CA HIS A 669 25.94 15.63 -35.95
C HIS A 669 24.54 15.21 -36.45
N SER A 670 23.87 16.06 -37.23
CA SER A 670 22.48 15.91 -37.70
C SER A 670 21.40 16.01 -36.62
N GLY A 671 21.58 15.40 -35.44
CA GLY A 671 20.59 15.46 -34.36
C GLY A 671 20.87 14.53 -33.17
N VAL A 672 19.83 14.28 -32.38
CA VAL A 672 19.87 13.46 -31.14
C VAL A 672 18.96 12.24 -31.26
N ASP A 673 19.52 11.04 -31.17
CA ASP A 673 18.77 9.76 -31.15
C ASP A 673 18.53 9.25 -29.73
N ILE A 674 19.45 9.54 -28.80
CA ILE A 674 19.35 9.20 -27.37
C ILE A 674 19.65 10.46 -26.56
N CYS A 675 18.75 10.82 -25.65
CA CYS A 675 18.92 11.96 -24.74
C CYS A 675 18.96 11.46 -23.29
N ILE A 676 20.05 11.73 -22.56
CA ILE A 676 20.18 11.35 -21.15
C ILE A 676 20.17 12.60 -20.27
N ASN A 677 19.01 12.93 -19.71
CA ASN A 677 18.85 14.03 -18.77
C ASN A 677 19.41 13.64 -17.39
N ASN A 678 20.74 13.67 -17.27
CA ASN A 678 21.48 13.36 -16.04
C ASN A 678 21.71 14.59 -15.13
N ALA A 679 21.62 15.80 -15.69
CA ALA A 679 21.94 17.01 -14.94
C ALA A 679 21.00 17.21 -13.74
N GLY A 680 21.58 17.58 -12.60
CA GLY A 680 20.82 17.92 -11.40
C GLY A 680 21.71 18.36 -10.25
N LEU A 681 21.14 19.15 -9.36
CA LEU A 681 21.79 19.65 -8.14
C LEU A 681 20.80 19.68 -6.98
N ALA A 682 21.34 19.79 -5.77
CA ALA A 682 20.58 20.15 -4.58
C ALA A 682 21.28 21.31 -3.86
N ARG A 683 20.50 22.15 -3.19
CA ARG A 683 20.98 23.18 -2.26
C ARG A 683 20.41 22.88 -0.87
N PRO A 684 21.11 23.16 0.24
CA PRO A 684 20.65 22.83 1.60
C PRO A 684 19.55 23.77 2.14
N ASP A 685 18.68 24.29 1.26
CA ASP A 685 17.69 25.32 1.53
C ASP A 685 16.35 24.72 2.01
N THR A 686 16.18 24.60 3.33
CA THR A 686 14.97 24.02 3.95
C THR A 686 13.72 24.88 3.70
N LEU A 687 12.53 24.26 3.64
CA LEU A 687 11.27 24.95 3.33
C LEU A 687 10.88 26.09 4.31
N LEU A 688 11.45 26.14 5.52
CA LEU A 688 11.11 27.16 6.53
C LEU A 688 12.10 28.34 6.59
N SER A 689 13.26 28.24 5.95
CA SER A 689 14.35 29.21 6.10
C SER A 689 15.32 29.30 4.92
N GLY A 690 15.04 28.57 3.84
CA GLY A 690 15.89 28.45 2.66
C GLY A 690 15.83 29.68 1.76
N SER A 691 16.89 29.87 0.99
CA SER A 691 16.97 30.91 -0.02
C SER A 691 16.10 30.58 -1.24
N THR A 692 15.27 31.54 -1.66
CA THR A 692 14.47 31.41 -2.89
C THR A 692 15.36 31.28 -4.13
N SER A 693 16.60 31.78 -4.08
CA SER A 693 17.63 31.50 -5.09
C SER A 693 17.95 30.03 -5.19
N GLY A 694 18.25 29.34 -4.08
CA GLY A 694 18.58 27.91 -4.13
C GLY A 694 17.41 27.01 -4.56
N TRP A 695 16.18 27.42 -4.25
CA TRP A 695 14.97 26.80 -4.80
C TRP A 695 14.83 27.00 -6.31
N LYS A 696 15.10 28.22 -6.81
CA LYS A 696 15.13 28.51 -8.25
C LYS A 696 16.23 27.74 -8.97
N ASP A 697 17.45 27.68 -8.44
CA ASP A 697 18.54 26.88 -8.99
C ASP A 697 18.12 25.40 -9.16
N MET A 698 17.54 24.81 -8.11
CA MET A 698 17.06 23.43 -8.13
C MET A 698 15.94 23.25 -9.16
N PHE A 699 14.97 24.15 -9.24
CA PHE A 699 13.86 24.02 -10.19
C PHE A 699 14.31 24.23 -11.64
N ASN A 700 15.12 25.26 -11.90
CA ASN A 700 15.64 25.58 -13.22
C ASN A 700 16.45 24.40 -13.78
N VAL A 701 17.40 23.86 -13.02
CA VAL A 701 18.26 22.77 -13.49
C VAL A 701 17.56 21.41 -13.46
N ASN A 702 16.87 21.05 -12.38
CA ASN A 702 16.33 19.68 -12.23
C ASN A 702 15.01 19.46 -12.99
N VAL A 703 14.27 20.52 -13.33
CA VAL A 703 12.91 20.43 -13.89
C VAL A 703 12.80 21.15 -15.23
N LEU A 704 13.12 22.45 -15.27
CA LEU A 704 12.92 23.27 -16.48
C LEU A 704 13.91 22.89 -17.59
N ALA A 705 15.20 22.80 -17.29
CA ALA A 705 16.24 22.40 -18.25
C ALA A 705 16.02 20.98 -18.79
N LEU A 706 15.65 20.04 -17.91
CA LEU A 706 15.26 18.68 -18.30
C LEU A 706 14.06 18.68 -19.26
N SER A 707 13.07 19.56 -19.04
CA SER A 707 11.92 19.72 -19.93
C SER A 707 12.32 20.33 -21.29
N ILE A 708 13.21 21.34 -21.30
CA ILE A 708 13.74 21.94 -22.53
C ILE A 708 14.56 20.92 -23.32
N CYS A 709 15.52 20.23 -22.68
CA CYS A 709 16.32 19.19 -23.33
C CYS A 709 15.46 18.03 -23.87
N THR A 710 14.40 17.66 -23.15
CA THR A 710 13.39 16.68 -23.61
C THR A 710 12.67 17.19 -24.87
N ARG A 711 12.20 18.44 -24.87
CA ARG A 711 11.52 19.11 -25.99
C ARG A 711 12.40 19.12 -27.23
N GLU A 712 13.62 19.65 -27.13
CA GLU A 712 14.55 19.76 -28.26
C GLU A 712 15.03 18.38 -28.76
N ALA A 713 15.21 17.40 -27.88
CA ALA A 713 15.53 16.03 -28.28
C ALA A 713 14.38 15.39 -29.08
N TYR A 714 13.14 15.49 -28.61
CA TYR A 714 11.97 14.98 -29.34
C TYR A 714 11.80 15.67 -30.70
N GLN A 715 11.94 17.00 -30.78
CA GLN A 715 11.90 17.70 -32.08
C GLN A 715 13.04 17.24 -33.00
N SER A 716 14.25 17.04 -32.47
CA SER A 716 15.38 16.53 -33.25
C SER A 716 15.16 15.10 -33.78
N MET A 717 14.49 14.23 -33.02
CA MET A 717 14.07 12.90 -33.50
C MET A 717 13.00 13.03 -34.59
N LYS A 718 11.97 13.83 -34.34
CA LYS A 718 10.81 14.06 -35.22
C LYS A 718 11.19 14.66 -36.58
N GLU A 719 12.01 15.71 -36.59
CA GLU A 719 12.53 16.36 -37.81
C GLU A 719 13.27 15.39 -38.74
N ARG A 720 13.87 14.34 -38.18
CA ARG A 720 14.66 13.33 -38.90
C ARG A 720 13.88 12.04 -39.17
N ASN A 721 12.63 11.93 -38.70
CA ASN A 721 11.81 10.72 -38.74
C ASN A 721 12.43 9.53 -37.98
N VAL A 722 13.10 9.80 -36.85
CA VAL A 722 13.63 8.76 -35.95
C VAL A 722 12.53 8.33 -35.00
N ASP A 723 12.13 7.06 -35.11
CA ASP A 723 11.00 6.50 -34.36
C ASP A 723 11.41 5.54 -33.21
N ASP A 724 12.64 5.01 -33.20
CA ASP A 724 13.22 4.24 -32.06
C ASP A 724 14.22 5.11 -31.26
N GLY A 725 13.83 6.35 -30.96
CA GLY A 725 14.59 7.25 -30.09
C GLY A 725 14.41 6.89 -28.60
N HIS A 726 15.35 7.28 -27.73
CA HIS A 726 15.24 7.03 -26.28
C HIS A 726 15.60 8.26 -25.44
N ILE A 727 14.64 8.77 -24.66
CA ILE A 727 14.84 9.81 -23.65
C ILE A 727 14.94 9.14 -22.27
N ILE A 728 16.04 9.34 -21.56
CA ILE A 728 16.33 8.73 -20.26
C ILE A 728 16.53 9.82 -19.22
N ASN A 729 15.63 9.88 -18.23
CA ASN A 729 15.66 10.88 -17.17
C ASN A 729 16.23 10.29 -15.88
N ILE A 730 17.38 10.79 -15.44
CA ILE A 730 18.02 10.35 -14.19
C ILE A 730 17.34 11.08 -13.02
N ASN A 731 16.51 10.33 -12.32
CA ASN A 731 15.64 10.77 -11.25
C ASN A 731 16.35 10.58 -9.89
N SER A 732 15.66 10.02 -8.90
CA SER A 732 16.19 9.59 -7.61
C SER A 732 15.12 8.76 -6.91
N MET A 733 15.49 7.91 -5.95
CA MET A 733 14.54 7.40 -4.94
C MET A 733 13.77 8.54 -4.24
N SER A 734 14.33 9.76 -4.19
CA SER A 734 13.68 10.98 -3.66
C SER A 734 12.56 11.54 -4.56
N GLY A 735 12.37 11.01 -5.77
CA GLY A 735 11.17 11.26 -6.60
C GLY A 735 9.99 10.34 -6.27
N HIS A 736 10.22 9.31 -5.44
CA HIS A 736 9.22 8.30 -5.06
C HIS A 736 8.89 8.30 -3.56
N ARG A 737 9.64 9.07 -2.76
CA ARG A 737 9.43 9.27 -1.32
C ARG A 737 10.03 10.60 -0.88
N VAL A 738 9.52 11.16 0.22
CA VAL A 738 10.20 12.26 0.94
C VAL A 738 10.97 11.65 2.12
N LEU A 739 12.27 11.93 2.21
CA LEU A 739 13.08 11.57 3.38
C LEU A 739 12.86 12.60 4.50
N PRO A 740 12.90 12.22 5.80
CA PRO A 740 12.75 13.14 6.94
C PRO A 740 14.04 13.94 7.18
N LEU A 741 14.49 14.66 6.14
CA LEU A 741 15.74 15.41 6.09
C LEU A 741 15.47 16.76 5.43
N SER A 742 15.26 17.80 6.25
CA SER A 742 14.72 19.10 5.81
C SER A 742 15.47 19.78 4.67
N VAL A 743 16.79 19.55 4.57
CA VAL A 743 17.67 20.06 3.50
C VAL A 743 17.47 19.39 2.13
N THR A 744 16.74 18.27 2.05
CA THR A 744 16.41 17.60 0.77
C THR A 744 14.92 17.65 0.41
N HIS A 745 14.07 18.34 1.19
CA HIS A 745 12.63 18.41 0.91
C HIS A 745 12.32 19.06 -0.46
N PHE A 746 12.93 20.21 -0.78
CA PHE A 746 12.73 20.88 -2.07
C PHE A 746 13.35 20.08 -3.23
N TYR A 747 14.54 19.49 -3.03
CA TYR A 747 15.13 18.56 -4.00
C TYR A 747 14.20 17.38 -4.31
N SER A 748 13.57 16.79 -3.27
CA SER A 748 12.58 15.72 -3.43
C SER A 748 11.42 16.21 -4.30
N ALA A 749 10.87 17.39 -4.03
CA ALA A 749 9.81 17.98 -4.86
C ALA A 749 10.23 18.12 -6.34
N THR A 750 11.47 18.54 -6.65
CA THR A 750 11.96 18.57 -8.04
C THR A 750 12.05 17.18 -8.68
N LYS A 751 12.44 16.13 -7.94
CA LYS A 751 12.49 14.75 -8.45
C LYS A 751 11.10 14.11 -8.56
N TYR A 752 10.14 14.50 -7.72
CA TYR A 752 8.72 14.19 -7.94
C TYR A 752 8.20 14.83 -9.24
N ALA A 753 8.59 16.07 -9.54
CA ALA A 753 8.26 16.72 -10.81
C ALA A 753 8.86 15.96 -12.02
N VAL A 754 10.13 15.54 -11.95
CA VAL A 754 10.74 14.65 -12.98
C VAL A 754 9.94 13.36 -13.16
N THR A 755 9.48 12.76 -12.06
CA THR A 755 8.67 11.52 -12.09
C THR A 755 7.34 11.73 -12.83
N ALA A 756 6.67 12.86 -12.59
CA ALA A 756 5.43 13.23 -13.29
C ALA A 756 5.68 13.56 -14.77
N LEU A 757 6.71 14.35 -15.07
CA LEU A 757 7.08 14.73 -16.44
C LEU A 757 7.47 13.52 -17.30
N THR A 758 8.16 12.52 -16.76
CA THR A 758 8.46 11.27 -17.50
C THR A 758 7.22 10.41 -17.74
N GLU A 759 6.15 10.54 -16.95
CA GLU A 759 4.86 9.89 -17.24
C GLU A 759 4.06 10.67 -18.28
N GLY A 760 3.99 12.02 -18.18
CA GLY A 760 3.37 12.88 -19.18
C GLY A 760 4.00 12.72 -20.57
N LEU A 761 5.34 12.79 -20.65
CA LEU A 761 6.10 12.51 -21.87
C LEU A 761 5.75 11.13 -22.47
N ARG A 762 5.61 10.08 -21.64
CA ARG A 762 5.19 8.76 -22.12
C ARG A 762 3.75 8.74 -22.63
N GLN A 763 2.87 9.64 -22.21
CA GLN A 763 1.51 9.80 -22.74
C GLN A 763 1.55 10.55 -24.07
N GLU A 764 2.22 11.71 -24.12
CA GLU A 764 2.44 12.51 -25.34
C GLU A 764 3.07 11.69 -26.48
N LEU A 765 4.07 10.85 -26.21
CA LEU A 765 4.71 10.00 -27.21
C LEU A 765 3.79 8.89 -27.77
N ARG A 766 2.82 8.40 -26.97
CA ARG A 766 1.79 7.46 -27.43
C ARG A 766 0.68 8.16 -28.23
N GLU A 767 0.29 9.36 -27.82
CA GLU A 767 -0.67 10.19 -28.54
C GLU A 767 -0.12 10.65 -29.89
N ALA A 768 1.19 10.93 -29.95
CA ALA A 768 1.92 11.17 -31.19
C ALA A 768 2.18 9.91 -32.03
N GLN A 769 1.74 8.72 -31.57
CA GLN A 769 1.88 7.42 -32.23
C GLN A 769 3.32 7.03 -32.60
N THR A 770 4.30 7.46 -31.79
CA THR A 770 5.72 7.14 -31.98
C THR A 770 6.16 5.92 -31.17
N HIS A 771 7.18 5.20 -31.63
CA HIS A 771 7.86 4.16 -30.85
C HIS A 771 8.98 4.71 -29.95
N ILE A 772 9.16 6.04 -29.90
CA ILE A 772 10.16 6.72 -29.07
C ILE A 772 9.87 6.41 -27.60
N ARG A 773 10.91 5.97 -26.88
CA ARG A 773 10.82 5.52 -25.50
C ARG A 773 11.24 6.62 -24.51
N ALA A 774 10.57 6.69 -23.37
CA ALA A 774 10.88 7.63 -22.28
C ALA A 774 10.98 6.91 -20.92
N THR A 775 12.19 6.79 -20.38
CA THR A 775 12.48 5.95 -19.21
C THR A 775 13.02 6.75 -18.03
N CYS A 776 12.56 6.41 -16.82
CA CYS A 776 13.09 6.93 -15.57
C CYS A 776 14.17 5.97 -15.02
N ILE A 777 15.26 6.50 -14.47
CA ILE A 777 16.21 5.71 -13.65
C ILE A 777 16.36 6.42 -12.31
N SER A 778 16.01 5.73 -11.23
CA SER A 778 15.74 6.29 -9.91
C SER A 778 16.68 5.71 -8.85
N PRO A 779 17.95 6.16 -8.80
CA PRO A 779 18.93 5.64 -7.86
C PRO A 779 18.76 6.14 -6.43
N GLY A 780 19.22 5.33 -5.48
CA GLY A 780 19.40 5.65 -4.06
C GLY A 780 20.64 6.51 -3.81
N VAL A 781 21.41 6.21 -2.76
CA VAL A 781 22.71 6.87 -2.57
C VAL A 781 23.75 6.26 -3.50
N VAL A 782 24.37 7.13 -4.30
CA VAL A 782 25.47 6.81 -5.24
C VAL A 782 26.69 7.62 -4.84
N GLU A 783 27.85 6.97 -4.72
CA GLU A 783 29.14 7.57 -4.39
C GLU A 783 29.57 8.54 -5.50
N THR A 784 29.40 9.84 -5.26
CA THR A 784 29.55 10.90 -6.27
C THR A 784 29.95 12.24 -5.64
N GLN A 785 30.20 13.27 -6.45
CA GLN A 785 30.39 14.64 -5.97
C GLN A 785 29.09 15.33 -5.47
N PHE A 786 27.94 14.63 -5.45
CA PHE A 786 26.65 15.21 -5.05
C PHE A 786 26.62 15.63 -3.57
N ALA A 787 27.00 14.76 -2.64
CA ALA A 787 27.02 15.09 -1.21
C ALA A 787 27.98 16.27 -0.91
N PHE A 788 29.16 16.29 -1.55
CA PHE A 788 30.15 17.38 -1.42
C PHE A 788 29.66 18.72 -2.00
N LYS A 789 28.68 18.72 -2.91
CA LYS A 789 27.99 19.94 -3.39
C LYS A 789 26.83 20.37 -2.48
N LEU A 790 26.06 19.41 -1.95
CA LEU A 790 24.94 19.67 -1.03
C LEU A 790 25.44 20.13 0.36
N HIS A 791 26.65 19.72 0.74
CA HIS A 791 27.33 20.06 1.98
C HIS A 791 28.69 20.73 1.68
N ASP A 792 28.67 21.73 0.78
CA ASP A 792 29.81 22.55 0.37
C ASP A 792 30.60 23.15 1.54
N LYS A 793 29.90 23.51 2.62
CA LYS A 793 30.43 24.10 3.86
C LYS A 793 30.71 23.07 4.96
N ASP A 794 30.48 21.78 4.70
CA ASP A 794 30.58 20.69 5.67
C ASP A 794 31.07 19.39 5.00
N PRO A 795 32.38 19.31 4.64
CA PRO A 795 32.93 18.16 3.92
C PRO A 795 32.95 16.87 4.75
N GLU A 796 32.99 16.96 6.09
CA GLU A 796 32.92 15.80 6.99
C GLU A 796 31.55 15.12 6.88
N LYS A 797 30.46 15.90 6.89
CA LYS A 797 29.11 15.40 6.66
C LYS A 797 28.89 14.88 5.24
N ALA A 798 29.59 15.46 4.24
CA ALA A 798 29.58 14.93 2.88
C ALA A 798 30.22 13.53 2.81
N ALA A 799 31.40 13.33 3.42
CA ALA A 799 32.05 12.02 3.52
C ALA A 799 31.20 11.01 4.32
N ALA A 800 30.71 11.43 5.50
CA ALA A 800 29.85 10.61 6.35
C ALA A 800 28.53 10.18 5.68
N THR A 801 28.09 10.86 4.61
CA THR A 801 26.93 10.43 3.80
C THR A 801 27.19 9.13 3.03
N TYR A 802 28.45 8.86 2.65
CA TYR A 802 28.85 7.65 1.94
C TYR A 802 29.44 6.57 2.84
N GLU A 803 30.01 6.92 3.99
CA GLU A 803 30.53 5.96 4.98
C GLU A 803 29.44 5.17 5.73
N GLN A 804 28.20 5.67 5.75
CA GLN A 804 27.07 5.06 6.49
C GLN A 804 26.65 3.67 6.00
N MET A 805 26.95 3.31 4.76
CA MET A 805 26.55 2.05 4.12
C MET A 805 27.33 1.85 2.81
N LYS A 806 27.38 0.62 2.29
CA LYS A 806 27.97 0.33 0.98
C LYS A 806 27.12 0.94 -0.15
N CYS A 807 27.46 2.17 -0.53
CA CYS A 807 26.77 2.94 -1.57
C CYS A 807 26.83 2.27 -2.96
N LEU A 808 25.89 2.65 -3.84
CA LEU A 808 26.02 2.37 -5.28
C LEU A 808 27.17 3.17 -5.86
N LYS A 809 27.71 2.72 -6.99
CA LYS A 809 28.72 3.44 -7.77
C LYS A 809 28.13 4.03 -9.05
N PRO A 810 28.81 4.99 -9.70
CA PRO A 810 28.40 5.50 -11.01
C PRO A 810 28.25 4.39 -12.06
N GLU A 811 29.08 3.34 -11.99
CA GLU A 811 29.03 2.21 -12.91
C GLU A 811 27.73 1.41 -12.78
N ASP A 812 27.18 1.24 -11.57
CA ASP A 812 25.90 0.54 -11.35
C ASP A 812 24.75 1.26 -12.08
N VAL A 813 24.78 2.60 -12.11
CA VAL A 813 23.79 3.43 -12.81
C VAL A 813 24.02 3.41 -14.33
N ALA A 814 25.28 3.34 -14.77
CA ALA A 814 25.62 3.19 -16.19
C ALA A 814 25.16 1.83 -16.75
N GLU A 815 25.33 0.74 -16.01
CA GLU A 815 24.78 -0.57 -16.38
C GLU A 815 23.24 -0.56 -16.45
N ALA A 816 22.56 0.19 -15.59
CA ALA A 816 21.11 0.39 -15.71
C ALA A 816 20.71 1.17 -16.97
N VAL A 817 21.51 2.14 -17.41
CA VAL A 817 21.33 2.85 -18.70
C VAL A 817 21.56 1.89 -19.89
N ILE A 818 22.65 1.11 -19.86
CA ILE A 818 22.97 0.13 -20.90
C ILE A 818 21.85 -0.92 -21.01
N TYR A 819 21.35 -1.41 -19.87
CA TYR A 819 20.24 -2.35 -19.83
C TYR A 819 18.98 -1.80 -20.51
N VAL A 820 18.53 -0.56 -20.20
CA VAL A 820 17.33 -0.03 -20.85
C VAL A 820 17.51 0.19 -22.35
N LEU A 821 18.69 0.66 -22.78
CA LEU A 821 19.03 0.80 -24.21
C LEU A 821 19.14 -0.55 -24.93
N SER A 822 19.52 -1.62 -24.23
CA SER A 822 19.59 -2.96 -24.80
C SER A 822 18.22 -3.63 -25.04
N THR A 823 17.14 -3.07 -24.50
CA THR A 823 15.80 -3.67 -24.67
C THR A 823 15.24 -3.46 -26.08
N PRO A 824 14.53 -4.45 -26.66
CA PRO A 824 13.86 -4.32 -27.95
C PRO A 824 12.97 -3.06 -28.07
N PRO A 825 12.80 -2.48 -29.27
CA PRO A 825 12.09 -1.20 -29.46
C PRO A 825 10.66 -1.17 -28.90
N HIS A 826 9.94 -2.30 -28.96
CA HIS A 826 8.58 -2.41 -28.44
C HIS A 826 8.50 -2.47 -26.89
N ILE A 827 9.63 -2.48 -26.17
CA ILE A 827 9.67 -2.56 -24.70
C ILE A 827 9.95 -1.18 -24.08
N GLN A 828 8.88 -0.56 -23.57
CA GLN A 828 8.97 0.64 -22.75
C GLN A 828 9.22 0.27 -21.27
N ILE A 829 10.46 0.34 -20.81
CA ILE A 829 10.76 0.34 -19.37
C ILE A 829 10.35 1.69 -18.78
N GLY A 830 9.41 1.71 -17.83
CA GLY A 830 8.90 2.95 -17.23
C GLY A 830 9.87 3.59 -16.21
N ASP A 831 10.33 2.81 -15.24
CA ASP A 831 11.21 3.26 -14.14
C ASP A 831 12.08 2.11 -13.62
N ILE A 832 13.35 2.38 -13.30
CA ILE A 832 14.25 1.47 -12.58
C ILE A 832 14.60 2.08 -11.22
N GLN A 833 14.05 1.51 -10.14
CA GLN A 833 14.38 1.89 -8.77
C GLN A 833 15.47 0.99 -8.21
N MET A 834 16.64 1.56 -7.93
CA MET A 834 17.81 0.83 -7.43
C MET A 834 18.46 1.56 -6.26
N ARG A 835 19.02 0.85 -5.30
CA ARG A 835 19.63 1.40 -4.07
C ARG A 835 20.59 0.40 -3.43
N PRO A 836 21.46 0.85 -2.51
CA PRO A 836 22.16 -0.05 -1.59
C PRO A 836 21.19 -0.99 -0.88
N THR A 837 21.59 -2.25 -0.69
CA THR A 837 20.82 -3.24 0.09
C THR A 837 20.64 -2.86 1.56
N GLU A 838 21.56 -2.03 2.06
CA GLU A 838 21.56 -1.47 3.42
C GLU A 838 20.66 -0.22 3.56
N GLN A 839 20.17 0.35 2.45
CA GLN A 839 19.31 1.54 2.50
C GLN A 839 17.88 1.16 2.88
N VAL A 840 17.62 1.20 4.20
CA VAL A 840 16.47 0.60 4.91
C VAL A 840 15.04 0.86 4.38
N THR A 841 14.60 2.04 3.92
CA THR A 841 15.27 3.29 3.51
C THR A 841 14.98 3.46 2.02
#